data_AF-A0AAN6QUC6-F1
#
_entry.id   AF-A0AAN6QUC6-F1
#
_cell.length_a   1.000
_cell.length_b   1.000
_cell.length_c   1.000
_cell.angle_alpha   90.00
_cell.angle_beta   90.00
_cell.angle_gamma   90.00
#
_symmetry.space_group_name_H-M   'P 1'
#
loop_
_entity.id
_entity.type
_entity.pdbx_description
1 polymer ?
#
loop_
_entity_poly.entity_id
_entity_poly.type
_entity_poly.pdbx_seq_one_letter_code
_entity_poly.pdbx_strand_id
1 'polypeptide(L)'
;MRGAKTDQKPKVRLQTQHHGEKKSLGEMITHVMKSDGVKGFYRGLSASLLRQTTYSTTRFGVYEELKEVFTTGVQTPSFPALIAMASTSGFLGGIAGNPADILNVRMQNDAALPAAERRNYKHAIDGLARMVREEGFASLFRGVWPNSTRAVLMTASQLASYDIFKNELLQRTSMGDNLYTHFTASFMAGFVATTVCSPVDVIKTRVMSSKTKEGFMTLVRRITAQEGFGWMFKGWLPSFVRLGPHTIVTFLFLEQHKKIWRRMHGQVVTTTMRFLTFAASAALTLSTLCGAQSTAGIEALVQRRLPNHSNAFSFSLTLPPSPASYAAPNTTTKQNDEYTVSNAANGTIHITGNTPVALASGLRWYLTTYVHVDIYWFIGSRLHLAPQHLPPVNGTHHGSSIVPWRYHFNTVTFSYTAAFWTWDDWELELDWLALRGVNLPLAWNGYEKILIDVFREAGFSDAEIATFLSGPAFQAWNRFGNIQGSWGGDLPMSWVDNQFALAKQIVARMVELGMTPVLPAFTGFVPYTIGQHYPNASFVNGSQWNGFPLQNTNVTFLEPFDPLFTTLQTSFISKQAAAFGNVSSIYTLDQYNENNPYSGDLGYLRNVTSNTIASLKSADPNAVWLLQGWLFYSSATFWTNARIEAYLGGVANVDMIILDLFSESQPQWQRTNSYYGKPWIWCELHDYGGNMGLYGQVENVTVNPFEALANASSTMVGMGLTMEGQEGNEIMYDILLDQAWSSTPLSSATYFHDWVTARYHGPATLPAGLYSAWDSMRKTVYNNTQINVANAVTKSIFELAPNTTGLLNRTGHHPTTIQYNPAVLVQAWKDFYGVAAQEPSLWDHPAYTFDLTDLTRQVMANAFYPLYTAFVAASKHSNSATYNTTTAAQTGQQLLTLLSDLDALLAASGHPEHFSLAYWIAEARAWASTSNTTSAAAATNTSSMTTGQIADFYEYNARNQITLWGPTGEISDYASKQWAGLISSYYIPRWSLFLQYTLNGTTAANGANPALSPALLAFEEGWQTQIWGEAEGESYVMASGGELQRVVARVVKAWPGVFG
;
A
#
# COMPACT_ATOMS: atom_id res chain seq x y z
N MET A 1 19.63 -21.28 -7.10
CA MET A 1 19.92 -21.79 -8.48
C MET A 1 21.36 -21.56 -8.99
N ARG A 2 22.36 -21.19 -8.16
CA ARG A 2 23.74 -20.97 -8.64
C ARG A 2 24.53 -22.27 -8.94
N GLY A 3 24.25 -23.39 -8.25
CA GLY A 3 25.04 -24.63 -8.38
C GLY A 3 24.68 -25.56 -9.56
N ALA A 4 23.48 -25.46 -10.15
CA ALA A 4 23.04 -26.42 -11.17
C ALA A 4 23.57 -26.14 -12.60
N LYS A 5 24.22 -24.99 -12.82
CA LYS A 5 24.62 -24.51 -14.16
C LYS A 5 26.09 -24.79 -14.51
N THR A 6 26.95 -25.06 -13.53
CA THR A 6 28.36 -25.42 -13.74
C THR A 6 28.54 -26.77 -14.44
N ASP A 7 27.55 -27.68 -14.38
CA ASP A 7 27.72 -29.07 -14.81
C ASP A 7 27.19 -29.38 -16.23
N GLN A 8 26.38 -28.49 -16.82
CA GLN A 8 25.68 -28.78 -18.09
C GLN A 8 26.63 -28.76 -19.29
N LYS A 9 27.53 -27.78 -19.37
CA LYS A 9 28.53 -27.66 -20.44
C LYS A 9 29.60 -28.78 -20.35
N PRO A 10 30.16 -29.11 -19.17
CA PRO A 10 31.01 -30.29 -19.00
C PRO A 10 30.33 -31.60 -19.38
N LYS A 11 29.04 -31.79 -19.04
CA LYS A 11 28.25 -32.96 -19.45
C LYS A 11 28.16 -33.11 -20.97
N VAL A 12 27.77 -32.06 -21.68
CA VAL A 12 27.62 -32.10 -23.16
C VAL A 12 28.97 -32.39 -23.83
N ARG A 13 30.06 -31.79 -23.34
CA ARG A 13 31.41 -32.07 -23.85
C ARG A 13 31.84 -33.51 -23.57
N LEU A 14 31.66 -34.03 -22.35
CA LEU A 14 31.94 -35.43 -22.00
C LEU A 14 31.17 -36.44 -22.88
N GLN A 15 29.93 -36.12 -23.23
CA GLN A 15 29.07 -36.99 -24.06
C GLN A 15 29.41 -36.98 -25.56
N THR A 16 30.20 -35.99 -26.01
CA THR A 16 30.57 -35.76 -27.42
C THR A 16 32.07 -35.97 -27.72
N GLN A 17 32.89 -36.38 -26.74
CA GLN A 17 34.33 -36.65 -26.94
C GLN A 17 34.60 -37.74 -27.99
N HIS A 18 35.55 -37.49 -28.89
CA HIS A 18 36.10 -38.47 -29.84
C HIS A 18 37.33 -39.21 -29.24
N HIS A 19 37.68 -40.36 -29.84
CA HIS A 19 38.51 -41.47 -29.31
C HIS A 19 40.01 -41.18 -29.02
N GLY A 20 40.39 -39.94 -28.70
CA GLY A 20 41.79 -39.55 -28.46
C GLY A 20 42.10 -38.85 -27.12
N GLU A 21 41.13 -38.23 -26.45
CA GLU A 21 41.36 -37.50 -25.19
C GLU A 21 40.31 -37.86 -24.13
N LYS A 22 40.61 -38.83 -23.26
CA LYS A 22 39.77 -39.16 -22.09
C LYS A 22 40.03 -38.15 -20.96
N LYS A 23 39.31 -37.03 -20.95
CA LYS A 23 39.37 -36.07 -19.83
C LYS A 23 38.34 -36.41 -18.76
N SER A 24 38.74 -36.45 -17.49
CA SER A 24 37.83 -36.58 -16.34
C SER A 24 36.97 -35.32 -16.14
N LEU A 25 35.92 -35.40 -15.31
CA LEU A 25 35.01 -34.26 -15.06
C LEU A 25 35.76 -33.04 -14.48
N GLY A 26 36.68 -33.25 -13.53
CA GLY A 26 37.48 -32.17 -12.93
C GLY A 26 38.45 -31.53 -13.93
N GLU A 27 39.09 -32.34 -14.77
CA GLU A 27 39.97 -31.85 -15.84
C GLU A 27 39.18 -31.09 -16.91
N MET A 28 37.94 -31.51 -17.21
CA MET A 28 37.06 -30.85 -18.17
C MET A 28 36.57 -29.48 -17.65
N ILE A 29 36.20 -29.38 -16.37
CA ILE A 29 35.83 -28.10 -15.74
C ILE A 29 37.01 -27.14 -15.76
N THR A 30 38.20 -27.63 -15.38
CA THR A 30 39.45 -26.84 -15.38
C THR A 30 39.83 -26.40 -16.80
N HIS A 31 39.67 -27.27 -17.78
CA HIS A 31 39.91 -26.96 -19.19
C HIS A 31 38.93 -25.90 -19.73
N VAL A 32 37.64 -25.96 -19.38
CA VAL A 32 36.65 -24.93 -19.74
C VAL A 32 36.98 -23.59 -19.09
N MET A 33 37.38 -23.58 -17.82
CA MET A 33 37.81 -22.36 -17.12
C MET A 33 39.03 -21.72 -17.78
N LYS A 34 40.03 -22.53 -18.15
CA LYS A 34 41.28 -22.05 -18.78
C LYS A 34 41.10 -21.62 -20.24
N SER A 35 40.21 -22.27 -21.01
CA SER A 35 40.03 -22.00 -22.45
C SER A 35 38.99 -20.93 -22.76
N ASP A 36 37.86 -20.90 -22.04
CA ASP A 36 36.72 -20.03 -22.33
C ASP A 36 36.47 -18.95 -21.25
N GLY A 37 37.22 -18.98 -20.14
CA GLY A 37 37.01 -18.12 -18.97
C GLY A 37 35.68 -18.35 -18.24
N VAL A 38 35.42 -17.55 -17.19
CA VAL A 38 34.17 -17.64 -16.40
C VAL A 38 32.93 -17.33 -17.26
N LYS A 39 33.05 -16.40 -18.22
CA LYS A 39 31.99 -16.07 -19.19
C LYS A 39 31.64 -17.26 -20.09
N GLY A 40 32.55 -18.21 -20.27
CA GLY A 40 32.36 -19.44 -21.01
C GLY A 40 31.24 -20.35 -20.49
N PHE A 41 30.94 -20.32 -19.19
CA PHE A 41 29.84 -21.09 -18.58
C PHE A 41 28.45 -20.51 -18.89
N TYR A 42 28.38 -19.24 -19.31
CA TYR A 42 27.13 -18.54 -19.61
C TYR A 42 26.76 -18.60 -21.11
N ARG A 43 27.64 -19.10 -21.98
CA ARG A 43 27.34 -19.33 -23.40
C ARG A 43 26.27 -20.43 -23.54
N GLY A 44 25.12 -20.06 -24.11
CA GLY A 44 23.93 -20.92 -24.22
C GLY A 44 22.81 -20.56 -23.23
N LEU A 45 23.01 -19.57 -22.35
CA LEU A 45 21.97 -19.13 -21.39
C LEU A 45 20.66 -18.73 -22.08
N SER A 46 20.73 -17.96 -23.17
CA SER A 46 19.55 -17.57 -23.94
C SER A 46 18.77 -18.77 -24.50
N ALA A 47 19.48 -19.80 -24.97
CA ALA A 47 18.86 -21.02 -25.50
C ALA A 47 18.29 -21.89 -24.37
N SER A 48 18.92 -21.89 -23.19
CA SER A 48 18.40 -22.56 -22.00
C SER A 48 17.16 -21.88 -21.43
N LEU A 49 17.08 -20.54 -21.46
CA LEU A 49 15.89 -19.79 -21.08
C LEU A 49 14.75 -20.06 -22.05
N LEU A 50 15.01 -19.97 -23.36
CA LEU A 50 14.03 -20.31 -24.39
C LEU A 50 13.52 -21.75 -24.24
N ARG A 51 14.41 -22.70 -23.92
CA ARG A 51 14.03 -24.08 -23.61
C ARG A 51 13.12 -24.15 -22.41
N GLN A 52 13.45 -23.47 -21.30
CA GLN A 52 12.62 -23.52 -20.11
C GLN A 52 11.22 -22.95 -20.39
N THR A 53 11.12 -21.82 -21.10
CA THR A 53 9.84 -21.21 -21.48
C THR A 53 9.03 -22.15 -22.38
N THR A 54 9.59 -22.63 -23.48
CA THR A 54 8.88 -23.50 -24.44
C THR A 54 8.50 -24.86 -23.86
N TYR A 55 9.43 -25.55 -23.19
CA TYR A 55 9.20 -26.88 -22.62
C TYR A 55 8.25 -26.83 -21.42
N SER A 56 8.46 -25.92 -20.48
CA SER A 56 7.64 -25.86 -19.25
C SER A 56 6.24 -25.35 -19.53
N THR A 57 6.07 -24.30 -20.35
CA THR A 57 4.73 -23.77 -20.65
C THR A 57 3.86 -24.81 -21.38
N THR A 58 4.40 -25.49 -22.40
CA THR A 58 3.65 -26.56 -23.08
C THR A 58 3.38 -27.75 -22.17
N ARG A 59 4.35 -28.16 -21.36
CA ARG A 59 4.16 -29.26 -20.41
C ARG A 59 3.06 -28.93 -19.39
N PHE A 60 3.11 -27.77 -18.75
CA PHE A 60 2.11 -27.39 -17.75
C PHE A 60 0.73 -27.14 -18.38
N GLY A 61 0.67 -26.42 -19.50
CA GLY A 61 -0.59 -26.17 -20.21
C GLY A 61 -1.29 -27.45 -20.64
N VAL A 62 -0.57 -28.36 -21.31
CA VAL A 62 -1.13 -29.66 -21.75
C VAL A 62 -1.51 -30.55 -20.56
N TYR A 63 -0.77 -30.48 -19.45
CA TYR A 63 -1.09 -31.28 -18.27
C TYR A 63 -2.39 -30.83 -17.61
N GLU A 64 -2.62 -29.51 -17.48
CA GLU A 64 -3.85 -28.98 -16.91
C GLU A 64 -5.05 -29.20 -17.81
N GLU A 65 -4.92 -29.01 -19.13
CA GLU A 65 -5.98 -29.32 -20.10
C GLU A 65 -6.39 -30.80 -20.07
N LEU A 66 -5.41 -31.71 -20.06
CA LEU A 66 -5.69 -33.15 -19.92
C LEU A 66 -6.38 -33.45 -18.59
N LYS A 67 -5.93 -32.80 -17.51
CA LYS A 67 -6.53 -33.00 -16.19
C LYS A 67 -7.95 -32.45 -16.13
N GLU A 68 -8.24 -31.31 -16.74
CA GLU A 68 -9.58 -30.71 -16.82
C GLU A 68 -10.54 -31.60 -17.60
N VAL A 69 -10.12 -32.08 -18.78
CA VAL A 69 -10.91 -33.00 -19.61
C VAL A 69 -11.18 -34.34 -18.90
N PHE A 70 -10.22 -34.87 -18.13
CA PHE A 70 -10.39 -36.13 -17.39
C PHE A 70 -11.05 -35.96 -16.00
N THR A 71 -11.32 -34.74 -15.54
CA THR A 71 -11.97 -34.45 -14.25
C THR A 71 -13.47 -34.09 -14.41
N THR A 72 -14.09 -34.45 -15.53
CA THR A 72 -15.54 -34.30 -15.72
C THR A 72 -16.32 -35.21 -14.77
N GLY A 73 -16.94 -34.61 -13.75
CA GLY A 73 -17.92 -35.27 -12.87
C GLY A 73 -17.32 -35.97 -11.65
N VAL A 74 -17.02 -35.18 -10.61
CA VAL A 74 -16.88 -35.56 -9.18
C VAL A 74 -15.80 -36.61 -8.82
N GLN A 75 -15.16 -37.31 -9.76
CA GLN A 75 -14.04 -38.20 -9.47
C GLN A 75 -12.68 -37.59 -9.82
N THR A 76 -11.81 -37.48 -8.82
CA THR A 76 -10.39 -37.15 -9.02
C THR A 76 -9.70 -38.24 -9.84
N PRO A 77 -8.85 -37.90 -10.85
CA PRO A 77 -8.20 -38.90 -11.68
C PRO A 77 -7.37 -39.89 -10.86
N SER A 78 -7.47 -41.19 -11.20
CA SER A 78 -6.69 -42.24 -10.55
C SER A 78 -5.19 -42.00 -10.75
N PHE A 79 -4.36 -42.50 -9.82
CA PHE A 79 -2.91 -42.32 -9.89
C PHE A 79 -2.27 -42.81 -11.22
N PRO A 80 -2.68 -43.95 -11.81
CA PRO A 80 -2.23 -44.35 -13.15
C PRO A 80 -2.66 -43.38 -14.27
N ALA A 81 -3.86 -42.78 -14.17
CA ALA A 81 -4.32 -41.78 -15.11
C ALA A 81 -3.49 -40.49 -15.02
N LEU A 82 -3.13 -40.05 -13.81
CA LEU A 82 -2.20 -38.92 -13.59
C LEU A 82 -0.83 -39.17 -14.22
N ILE A 83 -0.31 -40.40 -14.14
CA ILE A 83 0.96 -40.78 -14.80
C ILE A 83 0.82 -40.75 -16.32
N ALA A 84 -0.27 -41.26 -16.87
CA ALA A 84 -0.53 -41.25 -18.31
C ALA A 84 -0.64 -39.80 -18.84
N MET A 85 -1.35 -38.93 -18.11
CA MET A 85 -1.45 -37.49 -18.44
C MET A 85 -0.11 -36.77 -18.31
N ALA A 86 0.65 -37.00 -17.24
CA ALA A 86 1.98 -36.41 -17.05
C ALA A 86 2.99 -36.88 -18.10
N SER A 87 2.89 -38.14 -18.54
CA SER A 87 3.73 -38.70 -19.60
C SER A 87 3.38 -38.11 -20.97
N THR A 88 2.08 -37.94 -21.27
CA THR A 88 1.59 -37.34 -22.51
C THR A 88 1.96 -35.85 -22.60
N SER A 89 1.77 -35.11 -21.51
CA SER A 89 2.21 -33.72 -21.37
C SER A 89 3.74 -33.59 -21.50
N GLY A 90 4.51 -34.48 -20.86
CA GLY A 90 5.96 -34.52 -20.98
C GLY A 90 6.44 -34.80 -22.41
N PHE A 91 5.75 -35.69 -23.13
CA PHE A 91 6.02 -36.02 -24.52
C PHE A 91 5.78 -34.82 -25.45
N LEU A 92 4.63 -34.16 -25.31
CA LEU A 92 4.25 -32.98 -26.10
C LEU A 92 5.13 -31.76 -25.77
N GLY A 93 5.45 -31.53 -24.50
CA GLY A 93 6.43 -30.54 -24.08
C GLY A 93 7.82 -30.82 -24.67
N GLY A 94 8.22 -32.10 -24.77
CA GLY A 94 9.46 -32.53 -25.42
C GLY A 94 9.51 -32.19 -26.92
N ILE A 95 8.36 -32.20 -27.61
CA ILE A 95 8.23 -31.78 -29.01
C ILE A 95 8.38 -30.25 -29.12
N ALA A 96 7.61 -29.50 -28.33
CA ALA A 96 7.63 -28.04 -28.35
C ALA A 96 8.99 -27.44 -27.93
N GLY A 97 9.64 -28.05 -26.96
CA GLY A 97 10.96 -27.62 -26.48
C GLY A 97 12.13 -28.08 -27.35
N ASN A 98 11.91 -28.95 -28.35
CA ASN A 98 12.98 -29.55 -29.15
C ASN A 98 13.86 -28.51 -29.89
N PRO A 99 13.31 -27.48 -30.55
CA PRO A 99 14.12 -26.47 -31.26
C PRO A 99 15.12 -25.76 -30.34
N ALA A 100 14.65 -25.36 -29.15
CA ALA A 100 15.48 -24.69 -28.15
C ALA A 100 16.53 -25.64 -27.54
N ASP A 101 16.19 -26.92 -27.40
CA ASP A 101 17.10 -27.96 -26.92
C ASP A 101 18.25 -28.23 -27.87
N ILE A 102 17.97 -28.36 -29.18
CA ILE A 102 19.00 -28.50 -30.21
C ILE A 102 19.94 -27.30 -30.16
N LEU A 103 19.38 -26.09 -30.10
CA LEU A 103 20.18 -24.89 -30.11
C LEU A 103 21.07 -24.79 -28.86
N ASN A 104 20.54 -25.16 -27.70
CA ASN A 104 21.30 -25.17 -26.46
C ASN A 104 22.49 -26.15 -26.53
N VAL A 105 22.28 -27.37 -27.05
CA VAL A 105 23.37 -28.35 -27.26
C VAL A 105 24.42 -27.81 -28.24
N ARG A 106 23.98 -27.19 -29.34
CA ARG A 106 24.89 -26.63 -30.35
C ARG A 106 25.70 -25.46 -29.82
N MET A 107 25.08 -24.53 -29.10
CA MET A 107 25.76 -23.38 -28.48
C MET A 107 26.76 -23.82 -27.40
N GLN A 108 26.45 -24.87 -26.63
CA GLN A 108 27.35 -25.39 -25.61
C GLN A 108 28.53 -26.19 -26.20
N ASN A 109 28.31 -26.87 -27.32
CA ASN A 109 29.34 -27.65 -28.02
C ASN A 109 30.20 -26.81 -29.00
N ASP A 110 29.77 -25.59 -29.34
CA ASP A 110 30.38 -24.79 -30.42
C ASP A 110 31.87 -24.50 -30.21
N ALA A 111 32.26 -24.19 -28.96
CA ALA A 111 33.65 -23.90 -28.62
C ALA A 111 34.57 -25.14 -28.64
N ALA A 112 34.02 -26.36 -28.69
CA ALA A 112 34.79 -27.59 -28.84
C ALA A 112 35.10 -27.95 -30.31
N LEU A 113 34.52 -27.24 -31.28
CA LEU A 113 34.78 -27.45 -32.71
C LEU A 113 36.04 -26.68 -33.17
N PRO A 114 36.78 -27.19 -34.18
CA PRO A 114 37.87 -26.46 -34.84
C PRO A 114 37.39 -25.08 -35.33
N ALA A 115 38.27 -24.07 -35.35
CA ALA A 115 37.89 -22.67 -35.64
C ALA A 115 37.11 -22.51 -36.96
N ALA A 116 37.42 -23.31 -37.99
CA ALA A 116 36.74 -23.33 -39.28
C ALA A 116 35.31 -23.94 -39.26
N GLU A 117 34.94 -24.67 -38.21
CA GLU A 117 33.66 -25.38 -38.09
C GLU A 117 32.71 -24.80 -37.02
N ARG A 118 33.12 -23.71 -36.35
CA ARG A 118 32.32 -23.03 -35.32
C ARG A 118 31.15 -22.29 -35.94
N ARG A 119 29.96 -22.42 -35.34
CA ARG A 119 28.70 -21.84 -35.82
C ARG A 119 28.50 -20.41 -35.33
N ASN A 120 29.07 -20.05 -34.17
CA ASN A 120 29.09 -18.72 -33.57
C ASN A 120 27.71 -18.03 -33.50
N TYR A 121 26.71 -18.71 -32.95
CA TYR A 121 25.39 -18.11 -32.72
C TYR A 121 25.46 -17.01 -31.66
N LYS A 122 24.85 -15.85 -31.93
CA LYS A 122 24.87 -14.69 -31.01
C LYS A 122 23.94 -14.88 -29.82
N HIS A 123 22.72 -15.36 -30.07
CA HIS A 123 21.68 -15.65 -29.06
C HIS A 123 20.64 -16.61 -29.64
N ALA A 124 19.61 -16.95 -28.85
CA ALA A 124 18.65 -18.01 -29.20
C ALA A 124 17.88 -17.75 -30.52
N ILE A 125 17.43 -16.50 -30.73
CA ILE A 125 16.69 -16.10 -31.93
C ILE A 125 17.57 -16.16 -33.19
N ASP A 126 18.79 -15.62 -33.13
CA ASP A 126 19.77 -15.70 -34.22
C ASP A 126 20.10 -17.16 -34.57
N GLY A 127 20.27 -18.00 -33.54
CA GLY A 127 20.54 -19.42 -33.71
C GLY A 127 19.40 -20.20 -34.38
N LEU A 128 18.13 -19.92 -34.03
CA LEU A 128 16.98 -20.55 -34.69
C LEU A 128 16.83 -20.07 -36.14
N ALA A 129 16.93 -18.76 -36.38
CA ALA A 129 16.81 -18.18 -37.72
C ALA A 129 17.88 -18.72 -38.67
N ARG A 130 19.15 -18.79 -38.22
CA ARG A 130 20.25 -19.34 -39.01
C ARG A 130 20.12 -20.84 -39.22
N MET A 131 19.66 -21.59 -38.22
CA MET A 131 19.44 -23.03 -38.38
C MET A 131 18.36 -23.35 -39.42
N VAL A 132 17.28 -22.56 -39.46
CA VAL A 132 16.25 -22.69 -40.51
C VAL A 132 16.78 -22.27 -41.88
N ARG A 133 17.53 -21.16 -41.95
CA ARG A 133 18.08 -20.62 -43.22
C ARG A 133 19.17 -21.51 -43.83
N GLU A 134 20.05 -22.07 -43.00
CA GLU A 134 21.26 -22.79 -43.44
C GLU A 134 21.04 -24.32 -43.53
N GLU A 135 20.14 -24.89 -42.72
CA GLU A 135 19.90 -26.35 -42.67
C GLU A 135 18.46 -26.77 -43.02
N GLY A 136 17.57 -25.80 -43.27
CA GLY A 136 16.15 -26.00 -43.57
C GLY A 136 15.28 -26.27 -42.34
N PHE A 137 13.96 -26.10 -42.49
CA PHE A 137 12.98 -26.25 -41.40
C PHE A 137 13.01 -27.63 -40.71
N ALA A 138 13.30 -28.69 -41.47
CA ALA A 138 13.41 -30.05 -40.95
C ALA A 138 14.55 -30.23 -39.90
N SER A 139 15.48 -29.28 -39.80
CA SER A 139 16.53 -29.29 -38.78
C SER A 139 15.99 -29.11 -37.35
N LEU A 140 14.86 -28.40 -37.17
CA LEU A 140 14.23 -28.12 -35.87
C LEU A 140 13.65 -29.36 -35.17
N PHE A 141 13.39 -30.42 -35.93
CA PHE A 141 12.83 -31.68 -35.44
C PHE A 141 13.90 -32.76 -35.20
N ARG A 142 15.19 -32.44 -35.40
CA ARG A 142 16.28 -33.39 -35.14
C ARG A 142 16.34 -33.70 -33.64
N GLY A 143 16.33 -34.99 -33.29
CA GLY A 143 16.38 -35.42 -31.89
C GLY A 143 15.07 -35.28 -31.11
N VAL A 144 13.95 -34.93 -31.78
CA VAL A 144 12.62 -34.82 -31.14
C VAL A 144 12.20 -36.12 -30.44
N TRP A 145 12.42 -37.26 -31.10
CA TRP A 145 12.10 -38.58 -30.56
C TRP A 145 12.90 -38.90 -29.29
N PRO A 146 14.26 -38.86 -29.30
CA PRO A 146 15.04 -38.99 -28.06
C PRO A 146 14.64 -38.01 -26.95
N ASN A 147 14.23 -36.77 -27.30
CA ASN A 147 13.83 -35.77 -26.30
C ASN A 147 12.50 -36.12 -25.62
N SER A 148 11.49 -36.44 -26.40
CA SER A 148 10.17 -36.79 -25.89
C SER A 148 10.18 -38.14 -25.16
N THR A 149 10.94 -39.13 -25.65
CA THR A 149 11.14 -40.41 -24.94
C THR A 149 11.83 -40.21 -23.59
N ARG A 150 12.83 -39.32 -23.50
CA ARG A 150 13.46 -38.97 -22.21
C ARG A 150 12.44 -38.39 -21.23
N ALA A 151 11.55 -37.50 -21.70
CA ALA A 151 10.55 -36.88 -20.83
C ALA A 151 9.56 -37.91 -20.25
N VAL A 152 9.13 -38.88 -21.07
CA VAL A 152 8.27 -40.01 -20.63
C VAL A 152 9.00 -40.89 -19.62
N LEU A 153 10.22 -41.34 -19.94
CA LEU A 153 11.01 -42.21 -19.06
C LEU A 153 11.32 -41.55 -17.72
N MET A 154 11.64 -40.25 -17.72
CA MET A 154 11.93 -39.49 -16.50
C MET A 154 10.71 -39.45 -15.58
N THR A 155 9.53 -39.11 -16.10
CA THR A 155 8.29 -39.04 -15.30
C THR A 155 7.90 -40.42 -14.76
N ALA A 156 7.89 -41.45 -15.61
CA ALA A 156 7.50 -42.80 -15.22
C ALA A 156 8.45 -43.40 -14.16
N SER A 157 9.77 -43.25 -14.36
CA SER A 157 10.76 -43.81 -13.44
C SER A 157 10.82 -43.08 -12.10
N GLN A 158 10.72 -41.74 -12.07
CA GLN A 158 10.75 -40.98 -10.82
C GLN A 158 9.55 -41.29 -9.91
N LEU A 159 8.34 -41.34 -10.48
CA LEU A 159 7.13 -41.57 -9.70
C LEU A 159 7.03 -43.03 -9.21
N ALA A 160 7.22 -44.00 -10.11
CA ALA A 160 7.10 -45.41 -9.76
C ALA A 160 8.13 -45.83 -8.70
N SER A 161 9.38 -45.37 -8.83
CA SER A 161 10.42 -45.70 -7.85
C SER A 161 10.23 -44.98 -6.52
N TYR A 162 9.76 -43.72 -6.52
CA TYR A 162 9.48 -42.98 -5.28
C TYR A 162 8.42 -43.68 -4.42
N ASP A 163 7.30 -44.10 -5.01
CA ASP A 163 6.23 -44.75 -4.25
C ASP A 163 6.64 -46.12 -3.71
N ILE A 164 7.40 -46.90 -4.49
CA ILE A 164 7.94 -48.18 -4.03
C ILE A 164 8.89 -47.94 -2.86
N PHE A 165 9.86 -47.02 -2.99
CA PHE A 165 10.81 -46.75 -1.91
C PHE A 165 10.14 -46.14 -0.68
N LYS A 166 9.15 -45.25 -0.84
CA LYS A 166 8.38 -44.68 0.28
C LYS A 166 7.65 -45.78 1.04
N ASN A 167 6.93 -46.66 0.35
CA ASN A 167 6.15 -47.72 0.99
C ASN A 167 7.05 -48.75 1.69
N GLU A 168 8.16 -49.14 1.06
CA GLU A 168 9.12 -50.07 1.66
C GLU A 168 9.85 -49.46 2.86
N LEU A 169 10.20 -48.16 2.82
CA LEU A 169 10.79 -47.46 3.96
C LEU A 169 9.79 -47.35 5.13
N LEU A 170 8.52 -47.04 4.86
CA LEU A 170 7.48 -46.95 5.90
C LEU A 170 7.12 -48.32 6.51
N GLN A 171 7.21 -49.42 5.75
CA GLN A 171 6.84 -50.75 6.22
C GLN A 171 7.99 -51.51 6.89
N ARG A 172 9.24 -51.33 6.44
CA ARG A 172 10.39 -52.13 6.90
C ARG A 172 11.36 -51.39 7.82
N THR A 173 11.18 -50.09 8.05
CA THR A 173 12.05 -49.31 8.94
C THR A 173 11.22 -48.62 10.03
N SER A 174 11.88 -48.22 11.13
CA SER A 174 11.25 -47.43 12.20
C SER A 174 11.03 -45.95 11.84
N MET A 175 11.25 -45.57 10.57
CA MET A 175 11.08 -44.20 10.11
C MET A 175 9.58 -43.91 9.86
N GLY A 176 9.01 -42.96 10.60
CA GLY A 176 7.65 -42.46 10.35
C GLY A 176 7.54 -41.64 9.06
N ASP A 177 6.34 -41.12 8.74
CA ASP A 177 6.10 -40.23 7.57
C ASP A 177 6.64 -38.80 7.83
N ASN A 178 7.97 -38.72 7.99
CA ASN A 178 8.73 -37.53 8.32
C ASN A 178 9.67 -37.11 7.18
N LEU A 179 10.30 -35.94 7.31
CA LEU A 179 11.15 -35.35 6.28
C LEU A 179 12.29 -36.27 5.83
N TYR A 180 12.85 -37.08 6.74
CA TYR A 180 13.95 -38.00 6.47
C TYR A 180 13.51 -39.16 5.55
N THR A 181 12.31 -39.70 5.75
CA THR A 181 11.74 -40.75 4.89
C THR A 181 11.52 -40.23 3.47
N HIS A 182 10.96 -39.03 3.32
CA HIS A 182 10.75 -38.42 2.00
C HIS A 182 12.05 -38.04 1.32
N PHE A 183 13.04 -37.56 2.07
CA PHE A 183 14.38 -37.28 1.54
C PHE A 183 15.04 -38.54 0.99
N THR A 184 15.02 -39.62 1.77
CA THR A 184 15.65 -40.90 1.40
C THR A 184 14.96 -41.55 0.20
N ALA A 185 13.62 -41.61 0.21
CA ALA A 185 12.82 -42.11 -0.91
C ALA A 185 13.07 -41.29 -2.20
N SER A 186 13.11 -39.95 -2.09
CA SER A 186 13.36 -39.05 -3.22
C SER A 186 14.78 -39.19 -3.78
N PHE A 187 15.77 -39.41 -2.91
CA PHE A 187 17.16 -39.63 -3.32
C PHE A 187 17.31 -40.95 -4.09
N MET A 188 16.72 -42.04 -3.59
CA MET A 188 16.74 -43.35 -4.27
C MET A 188 15.96 -43.30 -5.60
N ALA A 189 14.82 -42.61 -5.63
CA ALA A 189 14.06 -42.39 -6.86
C ALA A 189 14.84 -41.57 -7.90
N GLY A 190 15.55 -40.53 -7.45
CA GLY A 190 16.44 -39.74 -8.29
C GLY A 190 17.58 -40.56 -8.90
N PHE A 191 18.11 -41.54 -8.16
CA PHE A 191 19.14 -42.48 -8.64
C PHE A 191 18.60 -43.42 -9.72
N VAL A 192 17.43 -44.04 -9.48
CA VAL A 192 16.78 -44.92 -10.46
C VAL A 192 16.44 -44.15 -11.74
N ALA A 193 15.84 -42.97 -11.62
CA ALA A 193 15.48 -42.15 -12.76
C ALA A 193 16.69 -41.71 -13.59
N THR A 194 17.80 -41.33 -12.94
CA THR A 194 19.04 -40.97 -13.64
C THR A 194 19.60 -42.15 -14.42
N THR A 195 19.56 -43.35 -13.83
CA THR A 195 20.06 -44.59 -14.43
C THR A 195 19.24 -45.00 -15.64
N VAL A 196 17.90 -44.96 -15.54
CA VAL A 196 16.98 -45.27 -16.65
C VAL A 196 17.10 -44.25 -17.79
N CYS A 197 17.30 -42.96 -17.48
CA CYS A 197 17.41 -41.91 -18.50
C CYS A 197 18.80 -41.83 -19.16
N SER A 198 19.84 -42.39 -18.54
CA SER A 198 21.24 -42.22 -18.99
C SER A 198 21.49 -42.64 -20.46
N PRO A 199 21.01 -43.79 -20.95
CA PRO A 199 21.24 -44.19 -22.34
C PRO A 199 20.59 -43.24 -23.34
N VAL A 200 19.37 -42.78 -23.03
CA VAL A 200 18.62 -41.84 -23.89
C VAL A 200 19.26 -40.45 -23.87
N ASP A 201 19.82 -40.02 -22.74
CA ASP A 201 20.59 -38.78 -22.61
C ASP A 201 21.82 -38.75 -23.52
N VAL A 202 22.54 -39.87 -23.62
CA VAL A 202 23.74 -39.98 -24.46
C VAL A 202 23.37 -40.03 -25.94
N ILE A 203 22.33 -40.80 -26.31
CA ILE A 203 21.82 -40.84 -27.69
C ILE A 203 21.34 -39.44 -28.13
N LYS A 204 20.51 -38.77 -27.31
CA LYS A 204 20.00 -37.42 -27.59
C LYS A 204 21.14 -36.46 -27.91
N THR A 205 22.15 -36.41 -27.06
CA THR A 205 23.26 -35.46 -27.19
C THR A 205 24.08 -35.71 -28.47
N ARG A 206 24.29 -36.98 -28.84
CA ARG A 206 25.02 -37.34 -30.07
C ARG A 206 24.23 -37.07 -31.34
N VAL A 207 22.93 -37.38 -31.34
CA VAL A 207 22.01 -37.07 -32.46
C VAL A 207 21.88 -35.56 -32.67
N MET A 208 21.77 -34.78 -31.59
CA MET A 208 21.60 -33.33 -31.69
C MET A 208 22.89 -32.59 -32.07
N SER A 209 24.04 -33.24 -31.91
CA SER A 209 25.35 -32.68 -32.26
C SER A 209 25.85 -33.05 -33.66
N SER A 210 25.34 -34.12 -34.29
CA SER A 210 25.84 -34.59 -35.59
C SER A 210 25.38 -33.72 -36.77
N LYS A 211 26.19 -33.65 -37.83
CA LYS A 211 25.84 -33.00 -39.11
C LYS A 211 25.18 -33.97 -40.12
N THR A 212 25.43 -35.28 -39.99
CA THR A 212 24.96 -36.36 -40.87
C THR A 212 23.63 -36.99 -40.44
N LYS A 213 22.76 -37.34 -41.41
CA LYS A 213 21.50 -38.08 -41.21
C LYS A 213 21.78 -39.58 -41.07
N GLU A 214 22.30 -40.03 -39.93
CA GLU A 214 22.41 -41.47 -39.61
C GLU A 214 21.09 -41.99 -39.00
N GLY A 215 20.67 -43.21 -39.35
CA GLY A 215 19.52 -43.87 -38.74
C GLY A 215 19.78 -44.36 -37.30
N PHE A 216 18.78 -44.35 -36.43
CA PHE A 216 18.88 -44.68 -35.00
C PHE A 216 19.60 -46.01 -34.73
N MET A 217 19.23 -47.09 -35.42
CA MET A 217 19.86 -48.41 -35.26
C MET A 217 21.32 -48.44 -35.73
N THR A 218 21.66 -47.63 -36.73
CA THR A 218 23.04 -47.52 -37.24
C THR A 218 23.92 -46.77 -36.24
N LEU A 219 23.38 -45.71 -35.61
CA LEU A 219 24.05 -44.96 -34.56
C LEU A 219 24.32 -45.84 -33.33
N VAL A 220 23.32 -46.58 -32.83
CA VAL A 220 23.49 -47.46 -31.67
C VAL A 220 24.48 -48.59 -31.95
N ARG A 221 24.43 -49.21 -33.15
CA ARG A 221 25.38 -50.25 -33.57
C ARG A 221 26.81 -49.71 -33.66
N ARG A 222 26.99 -48.50 -34.22
CA ARG A 222 28.30 -47.84 -34.33
C ARG A 222 28.88 -47.49 -32.96
N ILE A 223 28.09 -46.87 -32.08
CA ILE A 223 28.57 -46.47 -30.74
C ILE A 223 28.90 -47.71 -29.90
N THR A 224 28.08 -48.75 -29.97
CA THR A 224 28.32 -49.99 -29.23
C THR A 224 29.56 -50.72 -29.74
N ALA A 225 29.79 -50.73 -31.06
CA ALA A 225 31.01 -51.28 -31.66
C ALA A 225 32.28 -50.46 -31.33
N GLN A 226 32.16 -49.13 -31.21
CA GLN A 226 33.32 -48.24 -30.97
C GLN A 226 33.68 -48.06 -29.49
N GLU A 227 32.70 -48.12 -28.58
CA GLU A 227 32.88 -47.73 -27.17
C GLU A 227 32.46 -48.81 -26.17
N GLY A 228 31.94 -49.96 -26.63
CA GLY A 228 31.37 -51.02 -25.79
C GLY A 228 30.14 -50.54 -25.00
N PHE A 229 29.55 -51.37 -24.13
CA PHE A 229 28.34 -50.98 -23.37
C PHE A 229 28.53 -49.81 -22.39
N GLY A 230 29.77 -49.39 -22.12
CA GLY A 230 30.09 -48.26 -21.24
C GLY A 230 29.63 -46.88 -21.74
N TRP A 231 29.26 -46.74 -23.03
CA TRP A 231 28.73 -45.48 -23.56
C TRP A 231 27.43 -45.05 -22.87
N MET A 232 26.61 -46.01 -22.40
CA MET A 232 25.29 -45.77 -21.80
C MET A 232 25.36 -44.95 -20.50
N PHE A 233 26.51 -44.90 -19.84
CA PHE A 233 26.72 -44.21 -18.56
C PHE A 233 27.66 -43.00 -18.67
N LYS A 234 28.07 -42.60 -19.88
CA LYS A 234 28.91 -41.41 -20.08
C LYS A 234 28.17 -40.14 -19.68
N GLY A 235 28.67 -39.45 -18.65
CA GLY A 235 28.04 -38.27 -18.06
C GLY A 235 26.93 -38.58 -17.05
N TRP A 236 26.85 -39.81 -16.53
CA TRP A 236 25.89 -40.19 -15.50
C TRP A 236 26.08 -39.38 -14.21
N LEU A 237 27.32 -39.25 -13.70
CA LEU A 237 27.62 -38.53 -12.46
C LEU A 237 27.16 -37.04 -12.49
N PRO A 238 27.55 -36.21 -13.49
CA PRO A 238 27.03 -34.85 -13.59
C PRO A 238 25.52 -34.78 -13.88
N SER A 239 24.91 -35.85 -14.41
CA SER A 239 23.45 -35.93 -14.52
C SER A 239 22.78 -36.18 -13.18
N PHE A 240 23.35 -37.05 -12.34
CA PHE A 240 22.84 -37.37 -11.00
C PHE A 240 22.99 -36.18 -10.04
N VAL A 241 24.15 -35.51 -10.04
CA VAL A 241 24.40 -34.31 -9.21
C VAL A 241 23.39 -33.20 -9.50
N ARG A 242 22.90 -33.11 -10.73
CA ARG A 242 21.83 -32.17 -11.12
C ARG A 242 20.43 -32.69 -10.80
N LEU A 243 20.14 -33.96 -11.10
CA LEU A 243 18.79 -34.53 -11.00
C LEU A 243 18.39 -34.87 -9.57
N GLY A 244 19.31 -35.34 -8.74
CA GLY A 244 19.06 -35.73 -7.35
C GLY A 244 18.49 -34.59 -6.51
N PRO A 245 19.21 -33.45 -6.36
CA PRO A 245 18.72 -32.31 -5.60
C PRO A 245 17.41 -31.74 -6.15
N HIS A 246 17.26 -31.67 -7.47
CA HIS A 246 16.02 -31.23 -8.10
C HIS A 246 14.83 -32.13 -7.76
N THR A 247 15.04 -33.46 -7.75
CA THR A 247 14.00 -34.46 -7.44
C THR A 247 13.59 -34.37 -5.97
N ILE A 248 14.57 -34.22 -5.06
CA ILE A 248 14.33 -34.01 -3.63
C ILE A 248 13.47 -32.77 -3.41
N VAL A 249 13.84 -31.63 -4.00
CA VAL A 249 13.08 -30.38 -3.89
C VAL A 249 11.66 -30.55 -4.44
N THR A 250 11.52 -31.17 -5.62
CA THR A 250 10.21 -31.38 -6.27
C THR A 250 9.25 -32.21 -5.40
N PHE A 251 9.71 -33.33 -4.84
CA PHE A 251 8.86 -34.21 -4.03
C PHE A 251 8.64 -33.69 -2.60
N LEU A 252 9.59 -32.97 -2.02
CA LEU A 252 9.37 -32.25 -0.76
C LEU A 252 8.25 -31.21 -0.91
N PHE A 253 8.26 -30.43 -2.00
CA PHE A 253 7.16 -29.51 -2.30
C PHE A 253 5.84 -30.24 -2.59
N LEU A 254 5.87 -31.33 -3.36
CA LEU A 254 4.67 -32.12 -3.68
C LEU A 254 4.02 -32.72 -2.42
N GLU A 255 4.82 -33.15 -1.44
CA GLU A 255 4.29 -33.72 -0.20
C GLU A 255 3.75 -32.64 0.75
N GLN A 256 4.45 -31.50 0.86
CA GLN A 256 3.90 -30.33 1.57
C GLN A 256 2.59 -29.90 0.93
N HIS A 257 2.52 -29.89 -0.40
CA HIS A 257 1.30 -29.58 -1.13
C HIS A 257 0.19 -30.61 -0.89
N LYS A 258 0.47 -31.92 -0.83
CA LYS A 258 -0.51 -32.96 -0.46
C LYS A 258 -1.01 -32.85 0.98
N LYS A 259 -0.13 -32.47 1.93
CA LYS A 259 -0.49 -32.26 3.34
C LYS A 259 -1.35 -30.99 3.51
N ILE A 260 -1.02 -29.93 2.79
CA ILE A 260 -1.82 -28.70 2.66
C ILE A 260 -3.17 -29.00 2.00
N TRP A 261 -3.18 -29.75 0.90
CA TRP A 261 -4.39 -30.14 0.17
C TRP A 261 -5.39 -30.93 1.04
N ARG A 262 -4.91 -31.92 1.81
CA ARG A 262 -5.76 -32.71 2.75
C ARG A 262 -6.29 -31.88 3.92
N ARG A 263 -5.59 -30.81 4.32
CA ARG A 263 -6.04 -29.87 5.36
C ARG A 263 -7.00 -28.80 4.84
N MET A 264 -6.92 -28.47 3.54
CA MET A 264 -7.74 -27.42 2.92
C MET A 264 -9.08 -27.90 2.33
N HIS A 265 -9.25 -29.20 1.98
CA HIS A 265 -10.47 -29.68 1.30
C HIS A 265 -11.59 -30.05 2.28
N GLY A 266 -11.97 -29.08 3.11
CA GLY A 266 -13.21 -29.04 3.87
C GLY A 266 -14.30 -28.16 3.25
N GLN A 267 -14.01 -27.28 2.29
CA GLN A 267 -15.04 -26.49 1.58
C GLN A 267 -14.53 -25.98 0.22
N VAL A 268 -15.48 -25.83 -0.72
CA VAL A 268 -15.31 -25.64 -2.17
C VAL A 268 -14.96 -24.19 -2.51
N VAL A 269 -13.87 -23.95 -3.26
CA VAL A 269 -13.57 -22.65 -3.90
C VAL A 269 -13.01 -22.88 -5.32
N THR A 270 -13.50 -22.07 -6.26
CA THR A 270 -13.42 -22.20 -7.72
C THR A 270 -12.04 -21.87 -8.32
N THR A 271 -11.73 -22.52 -9.45
CA THR A 271 -10.42 -22.70 -10.10
C THR A 271 -9.72 -21.41 -10.60
N THR A 272 -10.43 -20.29 -10.78
CA THR A 272 -9.89 -19.06 -11.38
C THR A 272 -8.83 -18.35 -10.52
N MET A 273 -8.87 -18.54 -9.21
CA MET A 273 -7.99 -17.87 -8.25
C MET A 273 -6.57 -18.46 -8.18
N ARG A 274 -6.35 -19.64 -8.77
CA ARG A 274 -5.08 -20.40 -8.66
C ARG A 274 -4.03 -20.01 -9.71
N PHE A 275 -4.40 -19.29 -10.76
CA PHE A 275 -3.47 -18.82 -11.79
C PHE A 275 -2.81 -17.46 -11.45
N LEU A 276 -3.49 -16.61 -10.67
CA LEU A 276 -3.04 -15.24 -10.37
C LEU A 276 -1.85 -15.18 -9.41
N THR A 277 -1.78 -16.09 -8.44
CA THR A 277 -0.74 -16.07 -7.41
C THR A 277 0.64 -16.50 -7.93
N PHE A 278 0.69 -17.34 -8.97
CA PHE A 278 1.96 -17.86 -9.49
C PHE A 278 2.56 -16.99 -10.61
N ALA A 279 1.72 -16.31 -11.40
CA ALA A 279 2.15 -15.38 -12.43
C ALA A 279 2.67 -14.05 -11.85
N ALA A 280 2.02 -13.54 -10.80
CA ALA A 280 2.46 -12.32 -10.09
C ALA A 280 3.86 -12.48 -9.48
N SER A 281 4.12 -13.63 -8.85
CA SER A 281 5.40 -13.93 -8.18
C SER A 281 6.60 -14.00 -9.14
N ALA A 282 6.38 -14.43 -10.39
CA ALA A 282 7.43 -14.59 -11.38
C ALA A 282 7.70 -13.29 -12.17
N ALA A 283 6.71 -12.41 -12.31
CA ALA A 283 6.88 -11.07 -12.90
C ALA A 283 7.62 -10.12 -11.94
N LEU A 284 7.31 -10.18 -10.63
CA LEU A 284 7.93 -9.37 -9.57
C LEU A 284 9.45 -9.58 -9.39
N THR A 285 9.99 -10.70 -9.85
CA THR A 285 11.43 -11.01 -9.72
C THR A 285 12.27 -10.64 -10.95
N LEU A 286 11.65 -10.21 -12.05
CA LEU A 286 12.34 -9.80 -13.29
C LEU A 286 12.35 -8.29 -13.53
N SER A 287 11.40 -7.54 -12.94
CA SER A 287 11.34 -6.07 -13.04
C SER A 287 12.39 -5.35 -12.18
N THR A 288 12.91 -5.99 -11.13
CA THR A 288 13.88 -5.39 -10.19
C THR A 288 15.32 -5.29 -10.72
N LEU A 289 15.58 -5.66 -11.98
CA LEU A 289 16.94 -5.71 -12.55
C LEU A 289 17.20 -4.79 -13.76
N CYS A 290 16.20 -4.01 -14.22
CA CYS A 290 16.40 -3.05 -15.30
C CYS A 290 15.65 -1.75 -15.00
N GLY A 291 16.40 -0.69 -14.66
CA GLY A 291 15.87 0.65 -14.37
C GLY A 291 15.36 1.41 -15.61
N ALA A 292 14.56 0.76 -16.46
CA ALA A 292 13.81 1.44 -17.51
C ALA A 292 12.34 1.52 -17.07
N GLN A 293 11.80 2.74 -16.98
CA GLN A 293 10.36 2.92 -16.75
C GLN A 293 9.57 2.21 -17.85
N SER A 294 8.52 1.52 -17.44
CA SER A 294 7.67 0.71 -18.29
C SER A 294 6.24 1.23 -18.20
N THR A 295 5.49 1.15 -19.30
CA THR A 295 4.05 1.40 -19.32
C THR A 295 3.27 0.31 -18.56
N ALA A 296 3.92 -0.80 -18.21
CA ALA A 296 3.31 -1.97 -17.58
C ALA A 296 2.52 -1.65 -16.30
N GLY A 297 2.96 -0.69 -15.47
CA GLY A 297 2.23 -0.32 -14.26
C GLY A 297 0.87 0.31 -14.55
N ILE A 298 0.80 1.15 -15.57
CA ILE A 298 -0.45 1.80 -16.01
C ILE A 298 -1.34 0.81 -16.77
N GLU A 299 -0.74 -0.04 -17.61
CA GLU A 299 -1.46 -1.15 -18.25
C GLU A 299 -2.06 -2.10 -17.21
N ALA A 300 -1.34 -2.39 -16.12
CA ALA A 300 -1.84 -3.19 -15.01
C ALA A 300 -2.96 -2.48 -14.25
N LEU A 301 -2.89 -1.16 -14.04
CA LEU A 301 -3.99 -0.37 -13.47
C LEU A 301 -5.25 -0.48 -14.32
N VAL A 302 -5.14 -0.29 -15.65
CA VAL A 302 -6.27 -0.47 -16.57
C VAL A 302 -6.78 -1.91 -16.52
N GLN A 303 -5.91 -2.91 -16.48
CA GLN A 303 -6.33 -4.31 -16.40
C GLN A 303 -7.08 -4.62 -15.09
N ARG A 304 -6.69 -4.01 -13.97
CA ARG A 304 -7.35 -4.18 -12.66
C ARG A 304 -8.70 -3.47 -12.62
N ARG A 305 -8.77 -2.22 -13.06
CA ARG A 305 -9.95 -1.35 -12.84
C ARG A 305 -10.90 -1.25 -14.03
N LEU A 306 -10.40 -1.53 -15.24
CA LEU A 306 -11.11 -1.47 -16.53
C LEU A 306 -10.84 -2.74 -17.36
N PRO A 307 -11.05 -3.96 -16.84
CA PRO A 307 -10.64 -5.21 -17.50
C PRO A 307 -11.23 -5.38 -18.91
N ASN A 308 -12.47 -4.92 -19.11
CA ASN A 308 -13.18 -4.98 -20.39
C ASN A 308 -12.64 -4.00 -21.45
N HIS A 309 -11.83 -3.02 -21.03
CA HIS A 309 -11.27 -1.96 -21.89
C HIS A 309 -9.75 -1.99 -21.96
N SER A 310 -9.10 -3.05 -21.47
CA SER A 310 -7.64 -3.24 -21.52
C SER A 310 -7.04 -3.05 -22.92
N ASN A 311 -7.76 -3.49 -23.97
CA ASN A 311 -7.33 -3.33 -25.37
C ASN A 311 -7.78 -2.01 -26.02
N ALA A 312 -8.54 -1.17 -25.31
CA ALA A 312 -9.08 0.08 -25.82
C ALA A 312 -8.12 1.28 -25.60
N PHE A 313 -7.07 1.08 -24.80
CA PHE A 313 -6.04 2.06 -24.52
C PHE A 313 -4.68 1.59 -25.06
N SER A 314 -3.86 2.55 -25.49
CA SER A 314 -2.45 2.31 -25.78
C SER A 314 -1.61 3.40 -25.16
N PHE A 315 -0.51 3.00 -24.52
CA PHE A 315 0.37 3.91 -23.77
C PHE A 315 1.74 3.99 -24.44
N SER A 316 2.34 5.17 -24.46
CA SER A 316 3.74 5.32 -24.85
C SER A 316 4.46 6.36 -24.00
N LEU A 317 5.73 6.08 -23.68
CA LEU A 317 6.59 7.07 -23.05
C LEU A 317 7.35 7.83 -24.14
N THR A 318 7.31 9.16 -24.08
CA THR A 318 8.20 10.00 -24.90
C THR A 318 9.65 9.77 -24.46
N LEU A 319 10.59 9.80 -25.43
CA LEU A 319 12.01 9.44 -25.28
C LEU A 319 12.59 9.76 -23.88
N PRO A 320 13.40 8.87 -23.31
CA PRO A 320 13.67 8.85 -21.88
C PRO A 320 14.35 10.17 -21.46
N PRO A 321 13.82 10.85 -20.44
CA PRO A 321 14.68 11.60 -19.55
C PRO A 321 15.85 10.68 -19.18
N SER A 322 17.08 11.19 -19.26
CA SER A 322 18.30 10.44 -18.92
C SER A 322 18.07 9.57 -17.68
N PRO A 323 18.70 8.39 -17.54
CA PRO A 323 18.70 7.66 -16.26
C PRO A 323 19.11 8.56 -15.07
N ALA A 324 19.85 9.64 -15.34
CA ALA A 324 20.22 10.66 -14.38
C ALA A 324 19.09 11.65 -13.97
N SER A 325 18.03 11.85 -14.74
CA SER A 325 16.92 12.77 -14.35
C SER A 325 15.89 12.13 -13.43
N TYR A 326 15.93 10.82 -13.27
CA TYR A 326 15.10 10.08 -12.30
C TYR A 326 15.89 9.69 -11.04
N ALA A 327 17.22 9.59 -11.16
CA ALA A 327 18.14 9.36 -10.07
C ALA A 327 18.81 10.65 -9.55
N ALA A 328 18.47 11.82 -10.12
CA ALA A 328 18.89 13.10 -9.57
C ALA A 328 18.03 13.37 -8.33
N PRO A 329 18.59 13.28 -7.12
CA PRO A 329 17.90 13.68 -5.90
C PRO A 329 17.67 15.20 -5.89
N ASN A 330 18.38 15.92 -6.75
CA ASN A 330 18.43 17.36 -6.77
C ASN A 330 17.18 17.90 -7.47
N THR A 331 16.25 18.36 -6.64
CA THR A 331 14.95 18.98 -6.95
C THR A 331 14.97 20.09 -7.99
N THR A 332 16.13 20.64 -8.31
CA THR A 332 16.33 21.68 -9.33
C THR A 332 16.37 21.17 -10.77
N THR A 333 16.24 19.85 -11.00
CA THR A 333 16.37 19.24 -12.35
C THR A 333 15.21 18.34 -12.79
N LYS A 334 14.22 18.08 -11.93
CA LYS A 334 13.05 17.27 -12.33
C LYS A 334 12.16 18.10 -13.27
N GLN A 335 11.90 17.57 -14.46
CA GLN A 335 10.97 18.19 -15.41
C GLN A 335 9.52 18.03 -14.94
N ASN A 336 8.67 18.97 -15.34
CA ASN A 336 7.23 18.87 -15.16
C ASN A 336 6.69 17.66 -15.92
N ASP A 337 5.62 17.07 -15.39
CA ASP A 337 4.97 15.92 -16.00
C ASP A 337 4.08 16.41 -17.14
N GLU A 338 4.18 15.76 -18.30
CA GLU A 338 3.47 16.13 -19.52
C GLU A 338 2.82 14.90 -20.14
N TYR A 339 1.62 15.07 -20.67
CA TYR A 339 0.92 14.02 -21.40
C TYR A 339 0.13 14.57 -22.60
N THR A 340 -0.16 13.69 -23.54
CA THR A 340 -1.07 13.96 -24.66
C THR A 340 -2.05 12.82 -24.81
N VAL A 341 -3.31 13.14 -25.06
CA VAL A 341 -4.39 12.17 -25.33
C VAL A 341 -4.93 12.38 -26.73
N SER A 342 -4.97 11.33 -27.53
CA SER A 342 -5.41 11.37 -28.93
C SER A 342 -6.08 10.07 -29.37
N ASN A 343 -6.75 10.08 -30.53
CA ASN A 343 -7.26 8.85 -31.14
C ASN A 343 -6.18 8.17 -31.99
N ALA A 344 -5.89 6.90 -31.76
CA ALA A 344 -5.03 6.10 -32.63
C ALA A 344 -5.75 5.68 -33.91
N ALA A 345 -4.96 5.38 -34.95
CA ALA A 345 -5.48 4.94 -36.26
C ALA A 345 -6.30 3.64 -36.20
N ASN A 346 -6.12 2.83 -35.16
CA ASN A 346 -6.87 1.59 -34.92
C ASN A 346 -8.17 1.81 -34.11
N GLY A 347 -8.53 3.06 -33.80
CA GLY A 347 -9.72 3.42 -33.02
C GLY A 347 -9.54 3.34 -31.49
N THR A 348 -8.34 3.06 -30.99
CA THR A 348 -8.04 3.09 -29.55
C THR A 348 -7.68 4.50 -29.07
N ILE A 349 -7.81 4.75 -27.76
CA ILE A 349 -7.33 5.98 -27.14
C ILE A 349 -5.82 5.84 -26.88
N HIS A 350 -5.03 6.73 -27.47
CA HIS A 350 -3.57 6.76 -27.31
C HIS A 350 -3.16 7.85 -26.33
N ILE A 351 -2.48 7.44 -25.26
CA ILE A 351 -1.95 8.34 -24.24
C ILE A 351 -0.43 8.26 -24.29
N THR A 352 0.20 9.40 -24.52
CA THR A 352 1.65 9.55 -24.50
C THR A 352 2.05 10.45 -23.34
N GLY A 353 3.13 10.15 -22.63
CA GLY A 353 3.58 10.97 -21.51
C GLY A 353 5.08 10.83 -21.25
N ASN A 354 5.66 11.69 -20.41
CA ASN A 354 7.08 11.63 -20.03
C ASN A 354 7.34 10.80 -18.76
N THR A 355 6.29 10.49 -17.98
CA THR A 355 6.34 9.58 -16.82
C THR A 355 5.09 8.70 -16.74
N PRO A 356 5.13 7.55 -16.04
CA PRO A 356 3.93 6.75 -15.79
C PRO A 356 2.82 7.51 -15.06
N VAL A 357 3.17 8.40 -14.14
CA VAL A 357 2.20 9.26 -13.45
C VAL A 357 1.52 10.22 -14.44
N ALA A 358 2.26 10.80 -15.40
CA ALA A 358 1.67 11.63 -16.45
C ALA A 358 0.69 10.84 -17.33
N LEU A 359 1.00 9.57 -17.64
CA LEU A 359 0.08 8.68 -18.36
C LEU A 359 -1.20 8.42 -17.57
N ALA A 360 -1.09 8.23 -16.25
CA ALA A 360 -2.24 8.04 -15.37
C ALA A 360 -3.13 9.29 -15.30
N SER A 361 -2.53 10.48 -15.21
CA SER A 361 -3.28 11.75 -15.27
C SER A 361 -3.98 11.96 -16.61
N GLY A 362 -3.33 11.64 -17.73
CA GLY A 362 -3.97 11.65 -19.04
C GLY A 362 -5.12 10.65 -19.17
N LEU A 363 -4.99 9.47 -18.55
CA LEU A 363 -6.06 8.49 -18.46
C LEU A 363 -7.24 9.04 -17.63
N ARG A 364 -6.98 9.62 -16.45
CA ARG A 364 -8.03 10.24 -15.62
C ARG A 364 -8.74 11.35 -16.37
N TRP A 365 -8.00 12.25 -17.02
CA TRP A 365 -8.60 13.35 -17.80
C TRP A 365 -9.59 12.82 -18.84
N TYR A 366 -9.22 11.78 -19.58
CA TYR A 366 -10.10 11.15 -20.55
C TYR A 366 -11.33 10.51 -19.90
N LEU A 367 -11.12 9.73 -18.83
CA LEU A 367 -12.20 9.02 -18.12
C LEU A 367 -13.21 9.98 -17.49
N THR A 368 -12.76 11.09 -16.92
CA THR A 368 -13.65 12.09 -16.28
C THR A 368 -14.35 12.98 -17.32
N THR A 369 -13.62 13.44 -18.34
CA THR A 369 -14.14 14.41 -19.33
C THR A 369 -15.07 13.77 -20.35
N TYR A 370 -14.74 12.58 -20.86
CA TYR A 370 -15.48 11.93 -21.96
C TYR A 370 -16.34 10.77 -21.49
N VAL A 371 -15.89 10.03 -20.47
CA VAL A 371 -16.56 8.80 -20.01
C VAL A 371 -17.41 9.04 -18.75
N HIS A 372 -17.12 10.10 -18.00
CA HIS A 372 -17.76 10.45 -16.74
C HIS A 372 -17.66 9.35 -15.67
N VAL A 373 -16.48 8.75 -15.55
CA VAL A 373 -16.16 7.77 -14.49
C VAL A 373 -14.84 8.12 -13.81
N ASP A 374 -14.74 7.85 -12.51
CA ASP A 374 -13.52 8.02 -11.72
C ASP A 374 -13.45 6.98 -10.59
N ILE A 375 -12.38 7.02 -9.82
CA ILE A 375 -12.25 6.45 -8.48
C ILE A 375 -12.50 7.56 -7.48
N TYR A 376 -13.33 7.30 -6.48
CA TYR A 376 -13.58 8.23 -5.38
C TYR A 376 -13.24 7.57 -4.04
N TRP A 377 -12.74 8.32 -3.06
CA TRP A 377 -12.42 7.79 -1.73
C TRP A 377 -13.61 7.11 -1.07
N PHE A 378 -14.76 7.78 -1.08
CA PHE A 378 -15.92 7.33 -0.32
C PHE A 378 -16.87 6.40 -1.08
N ILE A 379 -16.68 6.29 -2.39
CA ILE A 379 -17.57 5.53 -3.29
C ILE A 379 -16.83 4.35 -3.93
N GLY A 380 -15.50 4.37 -3.89
CA GLY A 380 -14.64 3.42 -4.57
C GLY A 380 -14.58 3.63 -6.09
N SER A 381 -14.13 2.58 -6.79
CA SER A 381 -13.91 2.63 -8.23
C SER A 381 -15.20 2.52 -9.04
N ARG A 382 -15.55 3.59 -9.78
CA ARG A 382 -16.67 3.61 -10.75
C ARG A 382 -16.23 3.32 -12.18
N LEU A 383 -14.94 3.05 -12.40
CA LEU A 383 -14.37 2.81 -13.73
C LEU A 383 -15.01 1.61 -14.46
N HIS A 384 -15.52 0.63 -13.72
CA HIS A 384 -16.22 -0.53 -14.29
C HIS A 384 -17.54 -0.19 -14.99
N LEU A 385 -18.07 1.03 -14.79
CA LEU A 385 -19.28 1.53 -15.44
C LEU A 385 -19.02 2.17 -16.81
N ALA A 386 -17.76 2.20 -17.27
CA ALA A 386 -17.42 2.68 -18.60
C ALA A 386 -18.27 1.95 -19.68
N PRO A 387 -18.78 2.67 -20.69
CA PRO A 387 -19.61 2.08 -21.73
C PRO A 387 -18.78 1.14 -22.59
N GLN A 388 -19.42 0.10 -23.13
CA GLN A 388 -18.76 -0.91 -23.98
C GLN A 388 -17.96 -0.28 -25.14
N HIS A 389 -18.47 0.82 -25.70
CA HIS A 389 -17.79 1.61 -26.72
C HIS A 389 -17.36 2.95 -26.13
N LEU A 390 -16.05 3.15 -26.07
CA LEU A 390 -15.44 4.36 -25.55
C LEU A 390 -15.55 5.51 -26.56
N PRO A 391 -15.98 6.72 -26.13
CA PRO A 391 -16.13 7.89 -27.01
C PRO A 391 -14.77 8.41 -27.53
N PRO A 392 -14.65 8.80 -28.80
CA PRO A 392 -13.41 9.37 -29.32
C PRO A 392 -13.15 10.78 -28.78
N VAL A 393 -11.88 11.16 -28.70
CA VAL A 393 -11.46 12.52 -28.28
C VAL A 393 -11.61 13.52 -29.43
N ASN A 394 -11.99 14.77 -29.11
CA ASN A 394 -12.08 15.85 -30.10
C ASN A 394 -10.70 16.49 -30.32
N GLY A 395 -9.89 15.88 -31.18
CA GLY A 395 -8.52 16.31 -31.45
C GLY A 395 -7.51 15.76 -30.44
N THR A 396 -6.31 16.35 -30.42
CA THR A 396 -5.27 15.99 -29.43
C THR A 396 -5.34 16.95 -28.26
N HIS A 397 -5.53 16.41 -27.06
CA HIS A 397 -5.41 17.17 -25.82
C HIS A 397 -3.98 17.09 -25.29
N HIS A 398 -3.49 18.19 -24.73
CA HIS A 398 -2.18 18.31 -24.12
C HIS A 398 -2.36 18.77 -22.68
N GLY A 399 -1.80 18.02 -21.72
CA GLY A 399 -1.75 18.37 -20.31
C GLY A 399 -0.30 18.50 -19.84
N SER A 400 -0.03 19.48 -18.99
CA SER A 400 1.29 19.70 -18.39
C SER A 400 1.11 20.16 -16.95
N SER A 401 1.85 19.57 -16.02
CA SER A 401 1.92 20.09 -14.67
C SER A 401 2.66 21.43 -14.65
N ILE A 402 2.29 22.28 -13.70
CA ILE A 402 3.00 23.56 -13.46
C ILE A 402 4.04 23.44 -12.35
N VAL A 403 4.04 22.30 -11.64
CA VAL A 403 5.01 21.97 -10.60
C VAL A 403 5.59 20.55 -10.80
N PRO A 404 6.86 20.32 -10.42
CA PRO A 404 7.50 19.01 -10.57
C PRO A 404 7.03 17.98 -9.52
N TRP A 405 6.55 18.43 -8.36
CA TRP A 405 6.12 17.55 -7.27
C TRP A 405 4.64 17.73 -6.93
N ARG A 406 3.92 16.61 -6.82
CA ARG A 406 2.62 16.52 -6.18
C ARG A 406 2.72 15.54 -5.03
N TYR A 407 2.63 16.06 -3.81
CA TYR A 407 2.87 15.33 -2.56
C TYR A 407 1.57 14.83 -1.93
N HIS A 408 1.63 13.70 -1.22
CA HIS A 408 0.46 13.18 -0.48
C HIS A 408 0.83 12.47 0.83
N PHE A 409 -0.10 12.63 1.79
CA PHE A 409 -0.18 12.20 3.20
C PHE A 409 0.44 13.12 4.24
N ASN A 410 -0.27 13.29 5.35
CA ASN A 410 0.37 13.62 6.61
C ASN A 410 0.98 12.35 7.21
N THR A 411 2.01 12.52 8.03
CA THR A 411 2.51 11.47 8.92
C THR A 411 1.39 10.95 9.83
N VAL A 412 0.55 11.82 10.40
CA VAL A 412 -0.53 11.37 11.30
C VAL A 412 -1.71 10.68 10.60
N THR A 413 -1.82 10.77 9.26
CA THR A 413 -2.83 10.00 8.48
C THR A 413 -2.66 8.49 8.66
N PHE A 414 -1.43 8.03 8.91
CA PHE A 414 -1.12 6.63 9.19
C PHE A 414 -1.68 6.14 10.53
N SER A 415 -2.10 7.06 11.40
CA SER A 415 -2.77 6.77 12.66
C SER A 415 -4.28 6.95 12.54
N TYR A 416 -4.76 8.11 12.11
CA TYR A 416 -6.20 8.42 12.13
C TYR A 416 -7.01 7.74 11.03
N THR A 417 -6.36 7.29 9.95
CA THR A 417 -7.05 6.66 8.81
C THR A 417 -6.43 5.30 8.52
N ALA A 418 -5.12 5.23 8.22
CA ALA A 418 -4.52 4.01 7.68
C ALA A 418 -4.00 3.01 8.72
N ALA A 419 -4.26 3.21 10.02
CA ALA A 419 -3.74 2.35 11.09
C ALA A 419 -4.17 0.88 10.93
N PHE A 420 -5.37 0.65 10.38
CA PHE A 420 -5.96 -0.67 10.19
C PHE A 420 -6.25 -1.00 8.71
N TRP A 421 -5.74 -0.20 7.76
CA TRP A 421 -5.94 -0.46 6.32
C TRP A 421 -5.30 -1.74 5.84
N THR A 422 -6.04 -2.51 5.06
CA THR A 422 -5.58 -3.71 4.37
C THR A 422 -4.84 -3.36 3.07
N TRP A 423 -4.33 -4.37 2.37
CA TRP A 423 -3.77 -4.16 1.04
C TRP A 423 -4.80 -3.64 0.03
N ASP A 424 -6.07 -4.03 0.14
CA ASP A 424 -7.09 -3.63 -0.82
C ASP A 424 -7.39 -2.13 -0.72
N ASP A 425 -7.38 -1.59 0.51
CA ASP A 425 -7.49 -0.15 0.78
C ASP A 425 -6.29 0.60 0.18
N TRP A 426 -5.07 0.13 0.46
CA TRP A 426 -3.85 0.71 -0.09
C TRP A 426 -3.77 0.61 -1.62
N GLU A 427 -4.23 -0.48 -2.22
CA GLU A 427 -4.24 -0.64 -3.68
C GLU A 427 -5.23 0.35 -4.33
N LEU A 428 -6.40 0.57 -3.72
CA LEU A 428 -7.34 1.58 -4.17
C LEU A 428 -6.77 2.99 -4.05
N GLU A 429 -6.15 3.31 -2.91
CA GLU A 429 -5.56 4.61 -2.65
C GLU A 429 -4.39 4.91 -3.61
N LEU A 430 -3.51 3.93 -3.85
CA LEU A 430 -2.40 4.12 -4.79
C LEU A 430 -2.88 4.30 -6.24
N ASP A 431 -3.95 3.60 -6.65
CA ASP A 431 -4.57 3.83 -7.95
C ASP A 431 -5.21 5.24 -8.02
N TRP A 432 -5.87 5.71 -6.95
CA TRP A 432 -6.42 7.07 -6.84
C TRP A 432 -5.31 8.13 -6.97
N LEU A 433 -4.22 7.98 -6.21
CA LEU A 433 -3.06 8.88 -6.23
C LEU A 433 -2.43 8.98 -7.63
N ALA A 434 -2.27 7.86 -8.33
CA ALA A 434 -1.72 7.86 -9.68
C ALA A 434 -2.61 8.66 -10.64
N LEU A 435 -3.92 8.45 -10.60
CA LEU A 435 -4.88 9.13 -11.47
C LEU A 435 -4.90 10.66 -11.24
N ARG A 436 -4.66 11.14 -10.01
CA ARG A 436 -4.53 12.58 -9.70
C ARG A 436 -3.14 13.15 -9.96
N GLY A 437 -2.22 12.32 -10.43
CA GLY A 437 -0.88 12.76 -10.75
C GLY A 437 0.03 12.94 -9.54
N VAL A 438 -0.27 12.33 -8.38
CA VAL A 438 0.63 12.32 -7.23
C VAL A 438 1.89 11.54 -7.60
N ASN A 439 3.06 12.14 -7.35
CA ASN A 439 4.36 11.53 -7.68
C ASN A 439 5.36 11.53 -6.50
N LEU A 440 4.97 12.06 -5.34
CA LEU A 440 5.78 12.08 -4.11
C LEU A 440 4.94 11.70 -2.87
N PRO A 441 4.38 10.48 -2.78
CA PRO A 441 3.64 10.05 -1.59
C PRO A 441 4.57 9.60 -0.46
N LEU A 442 4.12 9.80 0.78
CA LEU A 442 4.79 9.26 1.98
C LEU A 442 4.57 7.75 2.12
N ALA A 443 5.62 6.99 2.43
CA ALA A 443 5.57 5.55 2.68
C ALA A 443 6.04 5.22 4.10
N TRP A 444 5.12 5.30 5.07
CA TRP A 444 5.46 5.25 6.50
C TRP A 444 5.14 3.92 7.21
N ASN A 445 4.44 2.98 6.56
CA ASN A 445 4.15 1.66 7.14
C ASN A 445 5.44 0.88 7.44
N GLY A 446 5.40 0.07 8.50
CA GLY A 446 6.49 -0.87 8.82
C GLY A 446 7.78 -0.23 9.34
N TYR A 447 7.77 1.07 9.66
CA TYR A 447 8.89 1.78 10.28
C TYR A 447 9.42 1.06 11.53
N GLU A 448 8.50 0.58 12.37
CA GLU A 448 8.81 -0.08 13.65
C GLU A 448 9.70 -1.30 13.43
N LYS A 449 9.51 -2.06 12.35
CA LYS A 449 10.30 -3.26 12.09
C LYS A 449 11.79 -2.93 11.94
N ILE A 450 12.08 -1.91 11.14
CA ILE A 450 13.45 -1.48 10.89
C ILE A 450 14.04 -0.90 12.18
N LEU A 451 13.26 -0.09 12.90
CA LEU A 451 13.70 0.51 14.16
C LEU A 451 14.04 -0.55 15.22
N ILE A 452 13.18 -1.55 15.41
CA ILE A 452 13.40 -2.67 16.33
C ILE A 452 14.68 -3.43 15.96
N ASP A 453 14.89 -3.72 14.68
CA ASP A 453 16.08 -4.43 14.23
C ASP A 453 17.37 -3.60 14.43
N VAL A 454 17.29 -2.27 14.32
CA VAL A 454 18.39 -1.34 14.65
C VAL A 454 18.65 -1.30 16.17
N PHE A 455 17.60 -1.25 17.01
CA PHE A 455 17.76 -1.24 18.46
C PHE A 455 18.31 -2.57 18.99
N ARG A 456 17.89 -3.71 18.43
CA ARG A 456 18.48 -5.02 18.74
C ARG A 456 19.96 -5.08 18.39
N GLU A 457 20.35 -4.51 17.24
CA GLU A 457 21.76 -4.39 16.86
C GLU A 457 22.54 -3.49 17.82
N ALA A 458 21.90 -2.46 18.35
CA ALA A 458 22.47 -1.56 19.35
C ALA A 458 22.52 -2.17 20.77
N GLY A 459 21.98 -3.37 21.00
CA GLY A 459 22.07 -4.10 22.28
C GLY A 459 20.82 -4.05 23.16
N PHE A 460 19.77 -3.33 22.76
CA PHE A 460 18.52 -3.28 23.51
C PHE A 460 17.78 -4.64 23.46
N SER A 461 17.21 -5.03 24.61
CA SER A 461 16.33 -6.18 24.71
C SER A 461 14.92 -5.87 24.22
N ASP A 462 14.17 -6.91 23.83
CA ASP A 462 12.77 -6.76 23.39
C ASP A 462 11.89 -6.13 24.48
N ALA A 463 12.17 -6.37 25.76
CA ALA A 463 11.45 -5.76 26.87
C ALA A 463 11.70 -4.24 26.96
N GLU A 464 12.94 -3.79 26.74
CA GLU A 464 13.25 -2.35 26.73
C GLU A 464 12.60 -1.67 25.51
N ILE A 465 12.64 -2.31 24.35
CA ILE A 465 12.02 -1.81 23.13
C ILE A 465 10.49 -1.73 23.26
N ALA A 466 9.85 -2.71 23.91
CA ALA A 466 8.40 -2.71 24.15
C ALA A 466 7.96 -1.48 24.97
N THR A 467 8.77 -1.02 25.93
CA THR A 467 8.45 0.20 26.70
C THR A 467 8.53 1.49 25.88
N PHE A 468 9.17 1.45 24.71
CA PHE A 468 9.32 2.61 23.82
C PHE A 468 8.17 2.71 22.82
N LEU A 469 7.71 1.58 22.27
CA LEU A 469 6.70 1.56 21.19
C LEU A 469 5.27 1.79 21.73
N SER A 470 4.47 2.53 20.98
CA SER A 470 3.05 2.74 21.27
C SER A 470 2.15 1.68 20.63
N GLY A 471 0.86 1.71 20.95
CA GLY A 471 -0.13 0.89 20.24
C GLY A 471 -0.33 1.34 18.78
N PRO A 472 -0.94 0.51 17.91
CA PRO A 472 -1.03 0.74 16.47
C PRO A 472 -1.60 2.10 16.06
N ALA A 473 -2.65 2.53 16.76
CA ALA A 473 -3.37 3.78 16.47
C ALA A 473 -2.56 5.03 16.83
N PHE A 474 -1.42 4.90 17.52
CA PHE A 474 -0.67 6.04 18.08
C PHE A 474 0.78 6.16 17.54
N GLN A 475 1.16 5.29 16.61
CA GLN A 475 2.53 5.20 16.11
C GLN A 475 3.03 6.49 15.47
N ALA A 476 2.17 7.31 14.88
CA ALA A 476 2.59 8.60 14.32
C ALA A 476 3.27 9.51 15.37
N TRP A 477 2.66 9.66 16.55
CA TRP A 477 3.20 10.49 17.64
C TRP A 477 4.36 9.82 18.37
N ASN A 478 4.45 8.49 18.36
CA ASN A 478 5.64 7.79 18.83
C ASN A 478 6.86 8.07 17.95
N ARG A 479 6.68 8.05 16.62
CA ARG A 479 7.74 8.33 15.65
C ARG A 479 8.28 9.76 15.75
N PHE A 480 7.41 10.72 16.11
CA PHE A 480 7.77 12.10 16.42
C PHE A 480 8.40 12.31 17.80
N GLY A 481 8.42 11.28 18.65
CA GLY A 481 8.90 11.39 20.02
C GLY A 481 8.03 12.26 20.92
N ASN A 482 6.75 12.46 20.57
CA ASN A 482 5.80 13.13 21.46
C ASN A 482 5.36 12.20 22.60
N ILE A 483 5.17 10.92 22.27
CA ILE A 483 4.75 9.87 23.20
C ILE A 483 5.66 8.64 23.12
N GLN A 484 5.65 7.84 24.18
CA GLN A 484 6.30 6.53 24.23
C GLN A 484 5.48 5.55 25.06
N GLY A 485 5.73 4.27 24.85
CA GLY A 485 4.99 3.20 25.52
C GLY A 485 3.54 3.13 25.05
N SER A 486 2.86 2.08 25.49
CA SER A 486 1.51 1.72 25.04
C SER A 486 0.55 1.62 26.22
N TRP A 487 -0.71 1.98 26.00
CA TRP A 487 -1.82 1.76 26.93
C TRP A 487 -2.74 0.67 26.39
N GLY A 488 -3.33 -0.12 27.29
CA GLY A 488 -4.13 -1.30 26.94
C GLY A 488 -3.34 -2.58 26.64
N GLY A 489 -1.99 -2.51 26.57
CA GLY A 489 -1.12 -3.67 26.34
C GLY A 489 0.11 -3.33 25.49
N ASP A 490 1.05 -4.26 25.36
CA ASP A 490 2.25 -4.10 24.53
C ASP A 490 1.93 -4.35 23.04
N LEU A 491 2.64 -3.66 22.14
CA LEU A 491 2.49 -3.85 20.70
C LEU A 491 2.89 -5.26 20.28
N PRO A 492 1.99 -6.07 19.69
CA PRO A 492 2.33 -7.41 19.24
C PRO A 492 3.34 -7.40 18.08
N MET A 493 4.37 -8.23 18.15
CA MET A 493 5.34 -8.38 17.05
C MET A 493 4.70 -8.86 15.73
N SER A 494 3.55 -9.54 15.80
CA SER A 494 2.79 -9.93 14.62
C SER A 494 2.27 -8.72 13.84
N TRP A 495 1.84 -7.65 14.54
CA TRP A 495 1.46 -6.39 13.89
C TRP A 495 2.65 -5.78 13.15
N VAL A 496 3.80 -5.71 13.82
CA VAL A 496 5.05 -5.16 13.27
C VAL A 496 5.45 -5.89 11.98
N ASP A 497 5.46 -7.22 12.02
CA ASP A 497 5.84 -8.03 10.86
C ASP A 497 4.82 -7.91 9.72
N ASN A 498 3.52 -7.85 10.03
CA ASN A 498 2.46 -7.70 9.02
C ASN A 498 2.48 -6.30 8.38
N GLN A 499 2.67 -5.23 9.16
CA GLN A 499 2.83 -3.87 8.66
C GLN A 499 4.08 -3.74 7.77
N PHE A 500 5.17 -4.42 8.11
CA PHE A 500 6.36 -4.44 7.28
C PHE A 500 6.16 -5.23 5.97
N ALA A 501 5.38 -6.31 6.00
CA ALA A 501 4.98 -7.03 4.79
C ALA A 501 4.10 -6.17 3.88
N LEU A 502 3.17 -5.42 4.47
CA LEU A 502 2.33 -4.45 3.76
C LEU A 502 3.16 -3.32 3.14
N ALA A 503 4.10 -2.74 3.90
CA ALA A 503 5.00 -1.70 3.42
C ALA A 503 5.77 -2.09 2.15
N LYS A 504 6.22 -3.35 2.06
CA LYS A 504 6.89 -3.86 0.85
C LYS A 504 5.99 -3.85 -0.37
N GLN A 505 4.71 -4.15 -0.21
CA GLN A 505 3.73 -4.12 -1.30
C GLN A 505 3.42 -2.69 -1.71
N ILE A 506 3.21 -1.80 -0.74
CA ILE A 506 2.96 -0.36 -0.96
C ILE A 506 4.11 0.27 -1.75
N VAL A 507 5.35 0.13 -1.27
CA VAL A 507 6.53 0.73 -1.92
C VAL A 507 6.73 0.16 -3.32
N ALA A 508 6.54 -1.14 -3.52
CA ALA A 508 6.63 -1.75 -4.84
C ALA A 508 5.59 -1.18 -5.82
N ARG A 509 4.34 -0.99 -5.37
CA ARG A 509 3.27 -0.42 -6.19
C ARG A 509 3.46 1.08 -6.46
N MET A 510 3.97 1.85 -5.51
CA MET A 510 4.34 3.25 -5.74
C MET A 510 5.35 3.37 -6.89
N VAL A 511 6.42 2.55 -6.87
CA VAL A 511 7.43 2.53 -7.93
C VAL A 511 6.84 2.04 -9.26
N GLU A 512 5.99 1.01 -9.23
CA GLU A 512 5.28 0.49 -10.42
C GLU A 512 4.45 1.59 -11.11
N LEU A 513 3.79 2.46 -10.34
CA LEU A 513 2.98 3.57 -10.82
C LEU A 513 3.82 4.84 -11.16
N GLY A 514 5.14 4.77 -11.03
CA GLY A 514 6.06 5.87 -11.36
C GLY A 514 6.18 6.95 -10.27
N MET A 515 5.76 6.66 -9.04
CA MET A 515 5.89 7.55 -7.89
C MET A 515 7.26 7.40 -7.23
N THR A 516 7.75 8.47 -6.61
CA THR A 516 8.93 8.47 -5.74
C THR A 516 8.46 8.37 -4.29
N PRO A 517 8.60 7.23 -3.61
CA PRO A 517 8.18 7.11 -2.21
C PRO A 517 9.08 7.95 -1.31
N VAL A 518 8.51 8.75 -0.43
CA VAL A 518 9.25 9.37 0.68
C VAL A 518 9.39 8.33 1.78
N LEU A 519 10.63 7.96 2.10
CA LEU A 519 10.91 6.92 3.09
C LEU A 519 11.23 7.55 4.46
N PRO A 520 10.90 6.90 5.58
CA PRO A 520 11.32 7.40 6.90
C PRO A 520 12.82 7.26 7.11
N ALA A 521 13.34 8.05 8.05
CA ALA A 521 14.69 7.95 8.58
C ALA A 521 14.66 7.84 10.12
N PHE A 522 15.79 7.45 10.72
CA PHE A 522 15.94 7.44 12.17
C PHE A 522 15.87 8.86 12.73
N THR A 523 14.88 9.13 13.58
CA THR A 523 14.63 10.50 14.07
C THR A 523 15.54 10.93 15.22
N GLY A 524 16.18 9.98 15.91
CA GLY A 524 16.99 10.23 17.11
C GLY A 524 16.33 9.79 18.41
N PHE A 525 15.04 9.48 18.40
CA PHE A 525 14.34 8.98 19.58
C PHE A 525 14.73 7.53 19.88
N VAL A 526 15.04 7.26 21.14
CA VAL A 526 15.57 5.97 21.62
C VAL A 526 14.92 5.57 22.94
N PRO A 527 14.96 4.27 23.31
CA PRO A 527 14.51 3.84 24.64
C PRO A 527 15.28 4.57 25.75
N TYR A 528 14.58 4.89 26.85
CA TYR A 528 15.16 5.64 27.98
C TYR A 528 16.34 4.91 28.67
N THR A 529 16.50 3.60 28.42
CA THR A 529 17.62 2.79 28.92
C THR A 529 18.92 2.97 28.14
N ILE A 530 18.97 3.86 27.13
CA ILE A 530 20.18 4.15 26.31
C ILE A 530 21.44 4.35 27.16
N GLY A 531 21.35 5.05 28.30
CA GLY A 531 22.50 5.29 29.18
C GLY A 531 23.08 4.04 29.85
N GLN A 532 22.34 2.93 29.90
CA GLN A 532 22.84 1.64 30.39
C GLN A 532 23.71 0.93 29.35
N HIS A 533 23.38 1.09 28.07
CA HIS A 533 24.11 0.50 26.93
C HIS A 533 25.25 1.41 26.45
N TYR A 534 25.03 2.73 26.48
CA TYR A 534 25.95 3.76 25.99
C TYR A 534 26.09 4.90 27.02
N PRO A 535 26.85 4.70 28.12
CA PRO A 535 26.93 5.67 29.22
C PRO A 535 27.61 7.00 28.86
N ASN A 536 28.35 7.04 27.76
CA ASN A 536 29.04 8.23 27.27
C ASN A 536 28.30 8.92 26.10
N ALA A 537 27.13 8.41 25.68
CA ALA A 537 26.36 9.02 24.61
C ALA A 537 25.74 10.35 25.06
N SER A 538 25.72 11.35 24.18
CA SER A 538 25.02 12.62 24.39
C SER A 538 23.55 12.48 24.04
N PHE A 539 22.69 12.49 25.05
CA PHE A 539 21.24 12.46 24.87
C PHE A 539 20.56 13.43 25.83
N VAL A 540 19.41 13.92 25.40
CA VAL A 540 18.54 14.81 26.17
C VAL A 540 17.14 14.21 26.29
N ASN A 541 16.40 14.68 27.26
CA ASN A 541 15.04 14.25 27.53
C ASN A 541 14.07 15.28 26.95
N GLY A 542 13.08 14.82 26.18
CA GLY A 542 12.09 15.68 25.52
C GLY A 542 11.17 16.43 26.48
N SER A 543 10.35 17.34 25.95
CA SER A 543 9.32 18.01 26.77
C SER A 543 8.17 17.07 27.12
N GLN A 544 7.48 17.33 28.23
CA GLN A 544 6.19 16.72 28.50
C GLN A 544 5.16 17.26 27.48
N TRP A 545 4.53 16.38 26.71
CA TRP A 545 3.60 16.77 25.65
C TRP A 545 2.14 16.55 26.08
N ASN A 546 1.28 17.55 25.84
CA ASN A 546 -0.18 17.55 26.08
C ASN A 546 -0.66 16.89 27.39
N GLY A 547 0.07 17.10 28.49
CA GLY A 547 -0.33 16.60 29.81
C GLY A 547 -0.13 15.09 30.03
N PHE A 548 0.49 14.38 29.08
CA PHE A 548 0.79 12.96 29.23
C PHE A 548 1.65 12.69 30.47
N PRO A 549 1.40 11.58 31.20
CA PRO A 549 2.28 11.13 32.26
C PRO A 549 3.71 10.98 31.77
N LEU A 550 4.71 11.35 32.56
CA LEU A 550 6.12 11.37 32.13
C LEU A 550 6.62 10.03 31.58
N GLN A 551 6.07 8.91 32.02
CA GLN A 551 6.39 7.58 31.50
C GLN A 551 5.93 7.37 30.04
N ASN A 552 4.94 8.13 29.59
CA ASN A 552 4.31 8.05 28.27
C ASN A 552 4.69 9.21 27.33
N THR A 553 5.58 10.09 27.75
CA THR A 553 6.10 11.22 26.95
C THR A 553 7.56 11.46 27.36
N ASN A 554 8.11 12.65 27.17
CA ASN A 554 9.48 12.99 27.57
C ASN A 554 10.49 11.99 26.95
N VAL A 555 10.31 11.77 25.65
CA VAL A 555 11.05 10.72 24.95
C VAL A 555 12.52 11.08 24.88
N THR A 556 13.39 10.12 25.21
CA THR A 556 14.83 10.33 25.16
C THR A 556 15.29 10.51 23.72
N PHE A 557 16.02 11.59 23.47
CA PHE A 557 16.50 12.02 22.17
C PHE A 557 18.03 11.98 22.14
N LEU A 558 18.59 11.08 21.33
CA LEU A 558 20.01 10.99 21.03
C LEU A 558 20.40 12.19 20.16
N GLU A 559 21.36 12.98 20.61
CA GLU A 559 21.71 14.20 19.90
C GLU A 559 22.45 13.90 18.58
N PRO A 560 22.13 14.57 17.46
CA PRO A 560 22.72 14.24 16.16
C PRO A 560 24.24 14.39 16.06
N PHE A 561 24.86 15.17 16.95
CA PHE A 561 26.31 15.32 17.01
C PHE A 561 27.01 14.20 17.78
N ASP A 562 26.27 13.28 18.41
CA ASP A 562 26.84 12.05 18.95
C ASP A 562 27.16 11.05 17.81
N PRO A 563 28.35 10.42 17.77
CA PRO A 563 28.70 9.44 16.74
C PRO A 563 27.75 8.24 16.65
N LEU A 564 27.09 7.87 17.76
CA LEU A 564 26.09 6.80 17.78
C LEU A 564 24.90 7.14 16.87
N PHE A 565 24.49 8.41 16.78
CA PHE A 565 23.39 8.82 15.91
C PHE A 565 23.66 8.43 14.46
N THR A 566 24.86 8.75 13.96
CA THR A 566 25.26 8.42 12.58
C THR A 566 25.35 6.90 12.36
N THR A 567 25.77 6.16 13.38
CA THR A 567 25.84 4.69 13.34
C THR A 567 24.45 4.08 13.20
N LEU A 568 23.49 4.51 14.04
CA LEU A 568 22.10 4.03 14.01
C LEU A 568 21.39 4.47 12.72
N GLN A 569 21.59 5.71 12.28
CA GLN A 569 21.07 6.23 11.02
C GLN A 569 21.54 5.40 9.82
N THR A 570 22.84 5.08 9.77
CA THR A 570 23.41 4.28 8.67
C THR A 570 22.86 2.85 8.68
N SER A 571 22.71 2.24 9.86
CA SER A 571 22.10 0.91 9.98
C SER A 571 20.63 0.93 9.53
N PHE A 572 19.88 1.95 9.95
CA PHE A 572 18.47 2.12 9.59
C PHE A 572 18.28 2.20 8.07
N ILE A 573 18.98 3.12 7.40
CA ILE A 573 18.87 3.33 5.96
C ILE A 573 19.39 2.10 5.19
N SER A 574 20.44 1.43 5.67
CA SER A 574 20.95 0.21 5.03
C SER A 574 19.94 -0.94 5.09
N LYS A 575 19.25 -1.14 6.23
CA LYS A 575 18.19 -2.15 6.37
C LYS A 575 16.97 -1.79 5.53
N GLN A 576 16.61 -0.50 5.46
CA GLN A 576 15.54 -0.01 4.60
C GLN A 576 15.83 -0.27 3.11
N ALA A 577 17.04 0.06 2.65
CA ALA A 577 17.51 -0.22 1.30
C ALA A 577 17.54 -1.74 1.00
N ALA A 578 17.92 -2.57 1.97
CA ALA A 578 17.85 -4.02 1.82
C ALA A 578 16.41 -4.55 1.71
N ALA A 579 15.44 -3.87 2.33
CA ALA A 579 14.04 -4.27 2.34
C ALA A 579 13.28 -3.85 1.07
N PHE A 580 13.51 -2.62 0.61
CA PHE A 580 12.74 -1.99 -0.47
C PHE A 580 13.53 -1.80 -1.76
N GLY A 581 14.86 -1.88 -1.70
CA GLY A 581 15.77 -1.44 -2.77
C GLY A 581 16.08 0.06 -2.69
N ASN A 582 17.00 0.53 -3.53
CA ASN A 582 17.33 1.96 -3.66
C ASN A 582 16.28 2.66 -4.55
N VAL A 583 15.07 2.76 -4.03
CA VAL A 583 13.89 3.29 -4.75
C VAL A 583 13.72 4.81 -4.60
N SER A 584 14.34 5.40 -3.59
CA SER A 584 14.27 6.83 -3.28
C SER A 584 15.51 7.26 -2.49
N SER A 585 15.87 8.53 -2.65
CA SER A 585 16.85 9.25 -1.82
C SER A 585 16.18 10.39 -1.05
N ILE A 586 14.85 10.42 -0.97
CA ILE A 586 14.08 11.43 -0.22
C ILE A 586 13.60 10.81 1.08
N TYR A 587 14.05 11.38 2.20
CA TYR A 587 13.81 10.86 3.53
C TYR A 587 13.05 11.87 4.39
N THR A 588 11.96 11.43 5.03
CA THR A 588 11.27 12.23 6.07
C THR A 588 11.92 12.00 7.42
N LEU A 589 12.15 13.08 8.16
CA LEU A 589 12.78 13.06 9.48
C LEU A 589 12.36 14.30 10.27
N ASP A 590 11.56 14.13 11.30
CA ASP A 590 11.00 15.25 12.08
C ASP A 590 11.32 15.06 13.57
N GLN A 591 12.17 15.95 14.10
CA GLN A 591 12.72 15.84 15.47
C GLN A 591 12.01 16.75 16.47
N TYR A 592 11.45 17.86 15.99
CA TYR A 592 10.88 18.93 16.83
C TYR A 592 9.42 19.23 16.46
N ASN A 593 8.70 18.24 15.94
CA ASN A 593 7.26 18.34 15.74
C ASN A 593 6.57 18.40 17.11
N GLU A 594 6.16 19.59 17.53
CA GLU A 594 5.57 19.86 18.86
C GLU A 594 6.45 19.45 20.05
N ASN A 595 7.75 19.34 19.80
CA ASN A 595 8.76 19.06 20.82
C ASN A 595 9.71 20.25 20.91
N ASN A 596 10.07 20.65 22.13
CA ASN A 596 10.99 21.75 22.34
C ASN A 596 12.44 21.28 22.16
N PRO A 597 13.26 21.97 21.33
CA PRO A 597 14.69 21.74 21.32
C PRO A 597 15.31 22.03 22.69
N TYR A 598 16.38 21.31 23.04
CA TYR A 598 17.09 21.50 24.31
C TYR A 598 17.56 22.95 24.52
N SER A 599 17.98 23.62 23.44
CA SER A 599 18.40 25.01 23.44
C SER A 599 17.85 25.76 22.23
N GLY A 600 17.48 27.03 22.46
CA GLY A 600 17.13 27.98 21.39
C GLY A 600 18.31 28.80 20.88
N ASP A 601 19.54 28.45 21.27
CA ASP A 601 20.77 29.04 20.73
C ASP A 601 20.92 28.74 19.24
N LEU A 602 21.32 29.76 18.47
CA LEU A 602 21.41 29.66 17.01
C LEU A 602 22.49 28.66 16.58
N GLY A 603 23.61 28.60 17.32
CA GLY A 603 24.68 27.64 17.07
C GLY A 603 24.22 26.21 17.31
N TYR A 604 23.52 25.96 18.42
CA TYR A 604 22.92 24.66 18.71
C TYR A 604 21.95 24.20 17.61
N LEU A 605 20.97 25.03 17.24
CA LEU A 605 19.96 24.66 16.23
C LEU A 605 20.58 24.36 14.87
N ARG A 606 21.59 25.15 14.47
CA ARG A 606 22.35 24.90 13.23
C ARG A 606 23.16 23.61 13.32
N ASN A 607 23.76 23.33 14.47
CA ASN A 607 24.57 22.13 14.68
C ASN A 607 23.71 20.86 14.61
N VAL A 608 22.51 20.87 15.19
CA VAL A 608 21.55 19.75 15.09
C VAL A 608 21.30 19.39 13.63
N THR A 609 20.84 20.34 12.81
CA THR A 609 20.49 20.04 11.42
C THR A 609 21.69 19.71 10.54
N SER A 610 22.85 20.33 10.78
CA SER A 610 24.09 20.02 10.07
C SER A 610 24.53 18.58 10.27
N ASN A 611 24.42 18.06 11.50
CA ASN A 611 24.79 16.67 11.78
C ASN A 611 23.69 15.69 11.36
N THR A 612 22.40 16.07 11.45
CA THR A 612 21.30 15.26 10.93
C THR A 612 21.48 15.00 9.43
N ILE A 613 21.69 16.04 8.60
CA ILE A 613 21.92 15.80 7.16
C ILE A 613 23.23 15.06 6.88
N ALA A 614 24.29 15.31 7.65
CA ALA A 614 25.56 14.60 7.49
C ALA A 614 25.41 13.09 7.76
N SER A 615 24.60 12.70 8.74
CA SER A 615 24.31 11.29 9.05
C SER A 615 23.49 10.62 7.96
N LEU A 616 22.47 11.30 7.40
CA LEU A 616 21.73 10.84 6.22
C LEU A 616 22.69 10.63 5.03
N LYS A 617 23.56 11.61 4.76
CA LYS A 617 24.53 11.55 3.67
C LYS A 617 25.64 10.51 3.84
N SER A 618 25.92 10.12 5.08
CA SER A 618 26.82 9.01 5.37
C SER A 618 26.24 7.67 4.93
N ALA A 619 24.91 7.54 4.96
CA ALA A 619 24.19 6.34 4.52
C ALA A 619 23.84 6.37 3.02
N ASP A 620 23.37 7.53 2.54
CA ASP A 620 23.07 7.79 1.13
C ASP A 620 23.63 9.16 0.71
N PRO A 621 24.72 9.23 -0.07
CA PRO A 621 25.34 10.50 -0.50
C PRO A 621 24.39 11.47 -1.21
N ASN A 622 23.29 10.92 -1.74
CA ASN A 622 22.26 11.58 -2.51
C ASN A 622 21.05 12.00 -1.65
N ALA A 623 21.09 11.79 -0.34
CA ALA A 623 19.95 12.03 0.54
C ALA A 623 19.45 13.48 0.48
N VAL A 624 18.13 13.61 0.34
CA VAL A 624 17.35 14.84 0.50
C VAL A 624 16.42 14.68 1.68
N TRP A 625 16.47 15.64 2.58
CA TRP A 625 15.64 15.67 3.77
C TRP A 625 14.31 16.39 3.49
N LEU A 626 13.20 15.66 3.53
CA LEU A 626 11.85 16.23 3.58
C LEU A 626 11.49 16.57 5.04
N LEU A 627 11.24 17.84 5.33
CA LEU A 627 10.92 18.35 6.68
C LEU A 627 9.52 18.94 6.70
N GLN A 628 8.72 18.60 7.72
CA GLN A 628 7.44 19.26 7.96
C GLN A 628 7.65 20.66 8.54
N GLY A 629 7.07 21.69 7.91
CA GLY A 629 7.13 23.08 8.37
C GLY A 629 6.24 23.39 9.58
N TRP A 630 5.48 22.42 10.09
CA TRP A 630 4.50 22.59 11.17
C TRP A 630 5.10 23.23 12.43
N LEU A 631 6.32 22.83 12.81
CA LEU A 631 6.99 23.36 14.00
C LEU A 631 7.10 24.90 14.01
N PHE A 632 7.23 25.53 12.83
CA PHE A 632 7.33 26.98 12.69
C PHE A 632 6.00 27.69 12.97
N TYR A 633 4.88 26.99 12.79
CA TYR A 633 3.54 27.46 13.15
C TYR A 633 3.19 27.08 14.59
N SER A 634 3.20 25.79 14.94
CA SER A 634 2.70 25.29 16.23
C SER A 634 3.45 25.82 17.43
N SER A 635 4.75 26.09 17.27
CA SER A 635 5.62 26.65 18.30
C SER A 635 6.22 27.99 17.88
N ALA A 636 5.42 28.85 17.22
CA ALA A 636 5.87 30.14 16.67
C ALA A 636 6.52 31.09 17.70
N THR A 637 6.16 30.96 18.99
CA THR A 637 6.81 31.72 20.09
C THR A 637 8.27 31.32 20.29
N PHE A 638 8.59 30.03 20.11
CA PHE A 638 9.95 29.53 20.11
C PHE A 638 10.64 29.79 18.76
N TRP A 639 9.98 29.47 17.65
CA TRP A 639 10.54 29.53 16.29
C TRP A 639 10.49 30.93 15.68
N THR A 640 11.28 31.85 16.26
CA THR A 640 11.54 33.17 15.67
C THR A 640 12.25 33.05 14.32
N ASN A 641 12.14 34.06 13.45
CA ASN A 641 12.78 34.05 12.13
C ASN A 641 14.28 33.73 12.17
N ALA A 642 15.02 34.29 13.14
CA ALA A 642 16.45 34.02 13.32
C ALA A 642 16.74 32.55 13.69
N ARG A 643 15.89 31.93 14.51
CA ARG A 643 16.01 30.50 14.87
C ARG A 643 15.67 29.60 13.69
N ILE A 644 14.65 29.94 12.91
CA ILE A 644 14.30 29.21 11.68
C ILE A 644 15.47 29.29 10.69
N GLU A 645 16.00 30.49 10.46
CA GLU A 645 17.14 30.69 9.56
C GLU A 645 18.38 29.90 10.03
N ALA A 646 18.67 29.90 11.33
CA ALA A 646 19.78 29.14 11.89
C ALA A 646 19.59 27.62 11.72
N TYR A 647 18.38 27.12 12.02
CA TYR A 647 18.02 25.70 11.90
C TYR A 647 18.08 25.24 10.44
N LEU A 648 17.42 25.94 9.53
CA LEU A 648 17.45 25.60 8.09
C LEU A 648 18.82 25.88 7.44
N GLY A 649 19.62 26.78 8.02
CA GLY A 649 20.95 27.14 7.53
C GLY A 649 22.02 26.06 7.73
N GLY A 650 21.77 25.04 8.56
CA GLY A 650 22.67 23.89 8.71
C GLY A 650 22.63 22.90 7.54
N VAL A 651 21.68 23.06 6.61
CA VAL A 651 21.49 22.16 5.46
C VAL A 651 21.64 22.94 4.16
N ALA A 652 22.27 22.36 3.14
CA ALA A 652 22.36 23.02 1.84
C ALA A 652 20.97 23.07 1.17
N ASN A 653 20.72 24.07 0.31
CA ASN A 653 19.40 24.24 -0.30
C ASN A 653 18.98 23.04 -1.17
N VAL A 654 19.94 22.36 -1.81
CA VAL A 654 19.67 21.20 -2.66
C VAL A 654 19.38 19.91 -1.88
N ASP A 655 19.66 19.90 -0.57
CA ASP A 655 19.59 18.70 0.28
C ASP A 655 18.33 18.67 1.15
N MET A 656 17.39 19.59 0.94
CA MET A 656 16.19 19.72 1.76
C MET A 656 14.97 20.17 0.95
N ILE A 657 13.81 19.64 1.31
CA ILE A 657 12.49 20.10 0.85
C ILE A 657 11.64 20.38 2.09
N ILE A 658 10.96 21.51 2.13
CA ILE A 658 10.02 21.85 3.21
C ILE A 658 8.59 21.57 2.76
N LEU A 659 7.80 20.89 3.58
CA LEU A 659 6.34 20.87 3.44
C LEU A 659 5.78 22.07 4.21
N ASP A 660 5.26 23.09 3.51
CA ASP A 660 4.51 24.17 4.16
C ASP A 660 3.11 23.66 4.49
N LEU A 661 3.03 22.96 5.64
CA LEU A 661 2.01 21.96 5.95
C LEU A 661 0.58 22.50 5.99
N PHE A 662 0.38 23.80 6.21
CA PHE A 662 -0.94 24.41 6.41
C PHE A 662 -1.08 25.70 5.59
N SER A 663 -0.74 25.62 4.31
CA SER A 663 -0.57 26.78 3.45
C SER A 663 -1.88 27.47 3.06
N GLU A 664 -3.00 26.75 3.06
CA GLU A 664 -4.32 27.29 2.75
C GLU A 664 -4.81 28.29 3.81
N SER A 665 -4.41 28.08 5.07
CA SER A 665 -4.87 28.89 6.22
C SER A 665 -3.77 29.70 6.89
N GLN A 666 -2.58 29.11 7.09
CA GLN A 666 -1.49 29.67 7.90
C GLN A 666 -0.13 29.46 7.22
N PRO A 667 0.08 30.00 6.00
CA PRO A 667 1.32 29.80 5.25
C PRO A 667 2.53 30.37 5.98
N GLN A 668 3.62 29.60 6.05
CA GLN A 668 4.86 30.04 6.70
C GLN A 668 5.93 30.53 5.71
N TRP A 669 5.80 30.23 4.42
CA TRP A 669 6.77 30.62 3.38
C TRP A 669 6.98 32.14 3.30
N GLN A 670 5.93 32.96 3.51
CA GLN A 670 6.06 34.42 3.46
C GLN A 670 6.92 34.95 4.61
N ARG A 671 6.66 34.45 5.83
CA ARG A 671 7.40 34.86 7.05
C ARG A 671 8.88 34.47 6.98
N THR A 672 9.18 33.37 6.30
CA THR A 672 10.52 32.79 6.17
C THR A 672 11.24 33.20 4.89
N ASN A 673 10.70 34.16 4.14
CA ASN A 673 11.23 34.62 2.85
C ASN A 673 11.53 33.44 1.90
N SER A 674 10.49 32.62 1.65
CA SER A 674 10.57 31.37 0.91
C SER A 674 11.60 30.40 1.49
N TYR A 675 11.50 30.17 2.82
CA TYR A 675 12.39 29.29 3.59
C TYR A 675 13.88 29.54 3.33
N TYR A 676 14.28 30.81 3.21
CA TYR A 676 15.66 31.23 2.96
C TYR A 676 16.31 30.53 1.74
N GLY A 677 15.50 30.27 0.71
CA GLY A 677 15.92 29.65 -0.54
C GLY A 677 15.84 28.12 -0.58
N LYS A 678 15.31 27.47 0.48
CA LYS A 678 15.00 26.03 0.43
C LYS A 678 13.83 25.76 -0.52
N PRO A 679 13.87 24.71 -1.36
CA PRO A 679 12.69 24.21 -2.06
C PRO A 679 11.56 23.87 -1.08
N TRP A 680 10.32 24.22 -1.42
CA TRP A 680 9.17 23.91 -0.57
C TRP A 680 7.91 23.52 -1.37
N ILE A 681 7.00 22.80 -0.72
CA ILE A 681 5.74 22.33 -1.29
C ILE A 681 4.60 23.04 -0.55
N TRP A 682 3.67 23.62 -1.29
CA TRP A 682 2.45 24.22 -0.76
C TRP A 682 1.49 23.08 -0.40
N CYS A 683 1.11 22.95 0.87
CA CYS A 683 0.26 21.85 1.31
C CYS A 683 -1.08 22.32 1.86
N GLU A 684 -2.14 21.58 1.55
CA GLU A 684 -3.45 21.70 2.16
C GLU A 684 -3.57 20.73 3.35
N LEU A 685 -3.71 21.27 4.56
CA LEU A 685 -3.96 20.48 5.77
C LEU A 685 -5.45 20.13 5.87
N HIS A 686 -6.33 21.11 5.72
CA HIS A 686 -7.80 21.02 5.72
C HIS A 686 -8.44 20.51 7.01
N ASP A 687 -8.03 19.34 7.48
CA ASP A 687 -8.62 18.59 8.58
C ASP A 687 -7.58 18.25 9.67
N TYR A 688 -8.07 18.26 10.93
CA TYR A 688 -7.37 17.78 12.12
C TYR A 688 -8.10 16.58 12.71
N GLY A 689 -7.38 15.51 13.07
CA GLY A 689 -7.92 14.34 13.76
C GLY A 689 -8.89 13.46 12.96
N GLY A 690 -9.15 13.75 11.68
CA GLY A 690 -10.26 13.14 10.95
C GLY A 690 -11.61 13.64 11.48
N ASN A 691 -11.79 14.95 11.63
CA ASN A 691 -13.06 15.49 12.12
C ASN A 691 -14.07 15.56 10.97
N MET A 692 -15.34 15.28 11.28
CA MET A 692 -16.40 15.27 10.26
C MET A 692 -17.14 16.61 10.22
N GLY A 693 -17.14 17.27 9.07
CA GLY A 693 -17.90 18.49 8.83
C GLY A 693 -17.75 18.99 7.40
N LEU A 694 -18.80 19.62 6.85
CA LEU A 694 -18.70 20.25 5.52
C LEU A 694 -17.88 21.54 5.62
N TYR A 695 -16.71 21.55 4.97
CA TYR A 695 -15.76 22.66 5.05
C TYR A 695 -14.85 22.73 3.82
N GLY A 696 -14.51 23.94 3.41
CA GLY A 696 -13.49 24.17 2.41
C GLY A 696 -13.11 25.64 2.27
N GLN A 697 -11.97 25.87 1.61
CA GLN A 697 -11.47 27.18 1.22
C GLN A 697 -11.16 27.18 -0.28
N VAL A 698 -12.18 26.95 -1.11
CA VAL A 698 -12.03 26.67 -2.55
C VAL A 698 -11.24 27.75 -3.29
N GLU A 699 -11.43 29.02 -2.94
CA GLU A 699 -10.68 30.12 -3.57
C GLU A 699 -9.22 30.13 -3.11
N ASN A 700 -8.93 29.79 -1.85
CA ASN A 700 -7.55 29.73 -1.34
C ASN A 700 -6.75 28.62 -2.02
N VAL A 701 -7.35 27.44 -2.20
CA VAL A 701 -6.65 26.28 -2.81
C VAL A 701 -6.48 26.41 -4.33
N THR A 702 -7.21 27.31 -4.98
CA THR A 702 -7.07 27.55 -6.43
C THR A 702 -6.22 28.78 -6.74
N VAL A 703 -6.36 29.87 -5.99
CA VAL A 703 -5.66 31.15 -6.25
C VAL A 703 -4.31 31.21 -5.56
N ASN A 704 -4.24 30.94 -4.25
CA ASN A 704 -3.02 31.17 -3.46
C ASN A 704 -1.82 30.30 -3.91
N PRO A 705 -1.94 28.99 -4.21
CA PRO A 705 -0.78 28.22 -4.67
C PRO A 705 -0.28 28.70 -6.04
N PHE A 706 -1.16 29.20 -6.90
CA PHE A 706 -0.77 29.81 -8.17
C PHE A 706 0.01 31.11 -7.94
N GLU A 707 -0.47 32.00 -7.07
CA GLU A 707 0.22 33.25 -6.72
C GLU A 707 1.57 33.00 -6.05
N ALA A 708 1.64 32.01 -5.16
CA ALA A 708 2.89 31.60 -4.51
C ALA A 708 3.92 31.07 -5.51
N LEU A 709 3.48 30.33 -6.54
CA LEU A 709 4.37 29.85 -7.61
C LEU A 709 4.79 30.97 -8.57
N ALA A 710 3.89 31.91 -8.89
CA ALA A 710 4.16 33.02 -9.80
C ALA A 710 5.10 34.09 -9.21
N ASN A 711 5.27 34.11 -7.89
CA ASN A 711 6.17 35.04 -7.22
C ASN A 711 7.65 34.74 -7.55
N ALA A 712 8.35 35.72 -8.14
CA ALA A 712 9.74 35.57 -8.59
C ALA A 712 10.75 35.24 -7.47
N SER A 713 10.44 35.54 -6.20
CA SER A 713 11.29 35.17 -5.06
C SER A 713 10.95 33.81 -4.47
N SER A 714 9.94 33.12 -5.00
CA SER A 714 9.49 31.83 -4.51
C SER A 714 10.41 30.70 -4.98
N THR A 715 10.68 29.78 -4.06
CA THR A 715 11.34 28.49 -4.30
C THR A 715 10.35 27.33 -4.19
N MET A 716 9.06 27.59 -4.42
CA MET A 716 8.02 26.57 -4.45
C MET A 716 8.29 25.57 -5.58
N VAL A 717 8.22 24.28 -5.26
CA VAL A 717 8.47 23.16 -6.19
C VAL A 717 7.34 22.14 -6.22
N GLY A 718 6.23 22.38 -5.52
CA GLY A 718 5.14 21.43 -5.50
C GLY A 718 3.88 21.93 -4.83
N MET A 719 2.80 21.18 -5.06
CA MET A 719 1.54 21.27 -4.33
C MET A 719 1.27 19.90 -3.67
N GLY A 720 0.53 19.82 -2.56
CA GLY A 720 0.28 18.53 -1.93
C GLY A 720 -0.79 18.54 -0.86
N LEU A 721 -1.15 17.34 -0.41
CA LEU A 721 -2.19 17.12 0.59
C LEU A 721 -1.57 16.56 1.87
N THR A 722 -1.94 17.15 3.01
CA THR A 722 -1.37 16.86 4.33
C THR A 722 -2.43 16.77 5.42
N MET A 723 -3.66 16.37 5.11
CA MET A 723 -4.71 16.14 6.10
C MET A 723 -4.40 15.09 7.14
N GLU A 724 -4.84 15.34 8.37
CA GLU A 724 -4.64 14.39 9.45
C GLU A 724 -5.50 13.14 9.29
N GLY A 725 -6.73 13.25 8.76
CA GLY A 725 -7.58 12.11 8.45
C GLY A 725 -8.43 12.33 7.20
N GLN A 726 -8.92 11.23 6.62
CA GLN A 726 -9.79 11.22 5.43
C GLN A 726 -11.26 10.99 5.81
N GLU A 727 -11.98 12.05 6.19
CA GLU A 727 -13.35 11.96 6.79
C GLU A 727 -14.39 12.88 6.12
N GLY A 728 -14.26 13.08 4.81
CA GLY A 728 -15.20 13.81 3.96
C GLY A 728 -14.51 14.83 3.05
N ASN A 729 -15.31 15.71 2.41
CA ASN A 729 -14.83 16.87 1.63
C ASN A 729 -13.88 16.54 0.47
N GLU A 730 -13.99 15.34 -0.12
CA GLU A 730 -13.11 14.83 -1.19
C GLU A 730 -12.81 15.86 -2.30
N ILE A 731 -13.82 16.64 -2.70
CA ILE A 731 -13.69 17.65 -3.75
C ILE A 731 -12.60 18.70 -3.47
N MET A 732 -12.34 19.03 -2.20
CA MET A 732 -11.31 19.99 -1.80
C MET A 732 -9.90 19.48 -2.09
N TYR A 733 -9.70 18.19 -1.86
CA TYR A 733 -8.43 17.52 -2.12
C TYR A 733 -8.17 17.32 -3.60
N ASP A 734 -9.22 16.95 -4.36
CA ASP A 734 -9.13 16.80 -5.82
C ASP A 734 -8.82 18.15 -6.50
N ILE A 735 -9.45 19.26 -6.08
CA ILE A 735 -9.27 20.55 -6.76
C ILE A 735 -7.85 21.11 -6.62
N LEU A 736 -7.15 20.90 -5.50
CA LEU A 736 -5.75 21.31 -5.37
C LEU A 736 -4.83 20.49 -6.30
N LEU A 737 -5.04 19.18 -6.37
CA LEU A 737 -4.25 18.32 -7.25
C LEU A 737 -4.51 18.64 -8.73
N ASP A 738 -5.75 18.96 -9.10
CA ASP A 738 -6.09 19.43 -10.45
C ASP A 738 -5.55 20.84 -10.74
N GLN A 739 -5.46 21.72 -9.73
CA GLN A 739 -4.81 23.03 -9.85
C GLN A 739 -3.33 22.89 -10.23
N ALA A 740 -2.65 21.82 -9.82
CA ALA A 740 -1.25 21.53 -10.19
C ALA A 740 -1.04 21.25 -11.69
N TRP A 741 -2.13 21.06 -12.46
CA TRP A 741 -2.15 20.85 -13.91
C TRP A 741 -2.70 22.05 -14.70
N SER A 742 -3.00 23.17 -14.02
CA SER A 742 -3.55 24.36 -14.64
C SER A 742 -2.64 25.57 -14.48
N SER A 743 -2.29 26.23 -15.58
CA SER A 743 -1.50 27.46 -15.61
C SER A 743 -2.27 28.72 -15.22
N THR A 744 -3.53 28.57 -14.83
CA THR A 744 -4.38 29.65 -14.30
C THR A 744 -5.20 29.10 -13.13
N PRO A 745 -5.66 29.95 -12.20
CA PRO A 745 -6.61 29.53 -11.17
C PRO A 745 -7.83 28.86 -11.79
N LEU A 746 -8.23 27.70 -11.27
CA LEU A 746 -9.42 26.97 -11.71
C LEU A 746 -10.69 27.75 -11.34
N SER A 747 -11.68 27.75 -12.24
CA SER A 747 -13.00 28.30 -11.97
C SER A 747 -13.75 27.37 -11.01
N SER A 748 -13.94 27.77 -9.75
CA SER A 748 -14.67 26.98 -8.76
C SER A 748 -16.08 26.63 -9.22
N ALA A 749 -16.76 27.54 -9.94
CA ALA A 749 -18.10 27.31 -10.47
C ALA A 749 -18.14 26.21 -11.54
N THR A 750 -17.20 26.23 -12.48
CA THR A 750 -17.10 25.22 -13.53
C THR A 750 -16.69 23.88 -12.95
N TYR A 751 -15.71 23.88 -12.05
CA TYR A 751 -15.20 22.66 -11.43
C TYR A 751 -16.28 21.91 -10.63
N PHE A 752 -17.05 22.61 -9.79
CA PHE A 752 -18.15 22.00 -9.04
C PHE A 752 -19.29 21.55 -9.95
N HIS A 753 -19.57 22.26 -11.05
CA HIS A 753 -20.55 21.82 -12.02
C HIS A 753 -20.13 20.48 -12.65
N ASP A 754 -18.89 20.39 -13.13
CA ASP A 754 -18.37 19.20 -13.80
C ASP A 754 -18.21 18.02 -12.81
N TRP A 755 -17.88 18.31 -11.55
CA TRP A 755 -17.92 17.35 -10.45
C TRP A 755 -19.29 16.70 -10.30
N VAL A 756 -20.38 17.50 -10.28
CA VAL A 756 -21.75 16.98 -10.20
C VAL A 756 -22.07 16.12 -11.43
N THR A 757 -21.65 16.55 -12.62
CA THR A 757 -21.86 15.78 -13.87
C THR A 757 -21.18 14.42 -13.83
N ALA A 758 -19.93 14.34 -13.37
CA ALA A 758 -19.17 13.09 -13.31
C ALA A 758 -19.58 12.20 -12.13
N ARG A 759 -19.79 12.78 -10.94
CA ARG A 759 -20.04 12.03 -9.70
C ARG A 759 -21.38 11.31 -9.69
N TYR A 760 -22.41 11.90 -10.29
CA TYR A 760 -23.75 11.31 -10.35
C TYR A 760 -24.11 10.73 -11.71
N HIS A 761 -23.14 10.63 -12.63
CA HIS A 761 -23.39 10.19 -13.99
C HIS A 761 -24.18 8.87 -14.04
N GLY A 762 -25.19 8.83 -14.90
CA GLY A 762 -26.09 7.70 -15.05
C GLY A 762 -26.89 7.76 -16.35
N PRO A 763 -27.80 6.80 -16.58
CA PRO A 763 -28.57 6.71 -17.83
C PRO A 763 -29.59 7.84 -18.01
N ALA A 764 -29.96 8.53 -16.93
CA ALA A 764 -30.94 9.61 -16.92
C ALA A 764 -30.28 11.00 -16.98
N THR A 765 -31.03 12.00 -17.42
CA THR A 765 -30.58 13.40 -17.35
C THR A 765 -30.54 13.85 -15.89
N LEU A 766 -29.41 14.42 -15.46
CA LEU A 766 -29.24 14.87 -14.09
C LEU A 766 -30.19 16.03 -13.74
N PRO A 767 -30.98 15.91 -12.66
CA PRO A 767 -31.87 16.99 -12.22
C PRO A 767 -31.11 18.26 -11.83
N ALA A 768 -31.65 19.43 -12.17
CA ALA A 768 -31.04 20.74 -11.89
C ALA A 768 -30.85 21.04 -10.38
N GLY A 769 -31.61 20.38 -9.51
CA GLY A 769 -31.49 20.53 -8.06
C GLY A 769 -30.13 20.06 -7.52
N LEU A 770 -29.50 19.06 -8.13
CA LEU A 770 -28.15 18.61 -7.74
C LEU A 770 -27.12 19.72 -7.95
N TYR A 771 -27.12 20.34 -9.13
CA TYR A 771 -26.23 21.47 -9.44
C TYR A 771 -26.49 22.67 -8.54
N SER A 772 -27.76 22.97 -8.26
CA SER A 772 -28.16 24.10 -7.41
C SER A 772 -27.71 23.92 -5.95
N ALA A 773 -27.83 22.70 -5.42
CA ALA A 773 -27.37 22.35 -4.08
C ALA A 773 -25.85 22.48 -3.95
N TRP A 774 -25.09 21.88 -4.88
CA TRP A 774 -23.63 21.97 -4.88
C TRP A 774 -23.11 23.38 -5.11
N ASP A 775 -23.74 24.18 -5.98
CA ASP A 775 -23.37 25.58 -6.18
C ASP A 775 -23.67 26.44 -4.93
N SER A 776 -24.73 26.11 -4.19
CA SER A 776 -25.03 26.75 -2.90
C SER A 776 -23.99 26.41 -1.84
N MET A 777 -23.58 25.14 -1.74
CA MET A 777 -22.51 24.69 -0.85
C MET A 777 -21.16 25.29 -1.23
N ARG A 778 -20.85 25.35 -2.53
CA ARG A 778 -19.63 25.98 -3.08
C ARG A 778 -19.47 27.41 -2.59
N LYS A 779 -20.54 28.20 -2.61
CA LYS A 779 -20.52 29.61 -2.20
C LYS A 779 -20.52 29.81 -0.68
N THR A 780 -20.73 28.75 0.10
CA THR A 780 -20.88 28.82 1.55
C THR A 780 -19.89 27.90 2.26
N VAL A 781 -20.28 26.65 2.55
CA VAL A 781 -19.49 25.73 3.37
C VAL A 781 -18.11 25.41 2.78
N TYR A 782 -17.99 25.40 1.45
CA TYR A 782 -16.73 25.15 0.75
C TYR A 782 -15.94 26.43 0.40
N ASN A 783 -16.45 27.61 0.74
CA ASN A 783 -15.76 28.88 0.53
C ASN A 783 -15.71 29.72 1.81
N ASN A 784 -15.08 29.16 2.84
CA ASN A 784 -14.82 29.88 4.07
C ASN A 784 -13.76 30.98 3.85
N THR A 785 -14.17 32.24 4.03
CA THR A 785 -13.29 33.41 3.97
C THR A 785 -12.91 33.94 5.37
N GLN A 786 -13.48 33.36 6.44
CA GLN A 786 -13.29 33.80 7.83
C GLN A 786 -12.26 32.92 8.55
N ILE A 787 -11.04 32.88 8.02
CA ILE A 787 -9.96 31.98 8.48
C ILE A 787 -9.56 32.22 9.95
N ASN A 788 -9.67 33.46 10.43
CA ASN A 788 -9.43 33.78 11.85
C ASN A 788 -10.48 33.17 12.80
N VAL A 789 -11.64 32.78 12.27
CA VAL A 789 -12.73 32.18 13.05
C VAL A 789 -12.66 30.66 12.96
N ALA A 790 -12.56 30.08 11.76
CA ALA A 790 -12.29 28.67 11.56
C ALA A 790 -11.23 28.49 10.47
N ASN A 791 -10.11 27.86 10.83
CA ASN A 791 -8.99 27.61 9.92
C ASN A 791 -8.96 26.16 9.39
N ALA A 792 -9.85 25.30 9.85
CA ALA A 792 -10.00 23.91 9.44
C ALA A 792 -11.45 23.44 9.65
N VAL A 793 -11.73 22.16 9.39
CA VAL A 793 -13.05 21.54 9.60
C VAL A 793 -13.62 21.86 10.99
N THR A 794 -14.84 22.39 11.02
CA THR A 794 -15.57 22.73 12.26
C THR A 794 -16.13 21.48 12.92
N LYS A 795 -15.91 21.35 14.24
CA LYS A 795 -16.44 20.24 15.04
C LYS A 795 -17.88 20.48 15.46
N SER A 796 -18.68 19.42 15.50
CA SER A 796 -20.01 19.49 16.09
C SER A 796 -19.90 19.50 17.62
N ILE A 797 -20.66 20.38 18.28
CA ILE A 797 -20.56 20.53 19.74
C ILE A 797 -20.99 19.26 20.50
N PHE A 798 -21.77 18.38 19.88
CA PHE A 798 -22.19 17.13 20.51
C PHE A 798 -21.07 16.10 20.64
N GLU A 799 -20.00 16.25 19.86
CA GLU A 799 -18.82 15.37 19.91
C GLU A 799 -17.92 15.68 21.11
N LEU A 800 -18.06 16.88 21.68
CA LEU A 800 -17.25 17.34 22.81
C LEU A 800 -17.91 16.98 24.14
N ALA A 801 -17.09 16.64 25.14
CA ALA A 801 -17.13 17.24 26.48
C ALA A 801 -18.42 17.96 26.91
N PRO A 802 -19.57 17.32 27.23
CA PRO A 802 -20.78 18.06 27.55
C PRO A 802 -20.58 19.01 28.74
N ASN A 803 -20.92 20.28 28.55
CA ASN A 803 -20.73 21.34 29.55
C ASN A 803 -21.77 22.44 29.34
N THR A 804 -22.07 23.25 30.35
CA THR A 804 -22.94 24.44 30.24
C THR A 804 -22.19 25.66 29.69
N THR A 805 -20.86 25.60 29.59
CA THR A 805 -20.01 26.68 29.10
C THR A 805 -18.91 26.16 28.20
N GLY A 806 -18.31 27.05 27.39
CA GLY A 806 -17.10 26.75 26.64
C GLY A 806 -17.28 25.84 25.43
N LEU A 807 -18.51 25.48 25.02
CA LEU A 807 -18.77 24.70 23.80
C LEU A 807 -19.10 25.56 22.59
N LEU A 808 -19.76 26.70 22.81
CA LEU A 808 -20.20 27.61 21.75
C LEU A 808 -19.10 28.60 21.38
N ASN A 809 -19.11 29.04 20.12
CA ASN A 809 -18.24 30.09 19.59
C ASN A 809 -16.73 29.83 19.75
N ARG A 810 -16.26 28.57 19.73
CA ARG A 810 -14.82 28.29 19.68
C ARG A 810 -14.28 28.68 18.30
N THR A 811 -13.12 29.33 18.30
CA THR A 811 -12.43 29.81 17.08
C THR A 811 -11.01 29.27 17.00
N GLY A 812 -10.41 29.31 15.82
CA GLY A 812 -9.04 28.82 15.59
C GLY A 812 -9.02 27.29 15.55
N HIS A 813 -8.11 26.67 16.29
CA HIS A 813 -7.94 25.23 16.34
C HIS A 813 -9.15 24.52 16.98
N HIS A 814 -9.68 23.49 16.32
CA HIS A 814 -10.97 22.83 16.64
C HIS A 814 -12.14 23.81 16.85
N PRO A 815 -12.49 24.60 15.81
CA PRO A 815 -13.54 25.59 15.93
C PRO A 815 -14.91 24.90 16.06
N THR A 816 -15.84 25.53 16.78
CA THR A 816 -17.26 25.14 16.86
C THR A 816 -18.20 26.20 16.31
N THR A 817 -17.63 27.33 15.88
CA THR A 817 -18.37 28.43 15.26
C THR A 817 -18.75 28.05 13.83
N ILE A 818 -20.04 28.16 13.50
CA ILE A 818 -20.57 27.93 12.16
C ILE A 818 -20.33 29.18 11.31
N GLN A 819 -19.60 29.07 10.20
CA GLN A 819 -19.16 30.21 9.36
C GLN A 819 -20.13 30.61 8.25
N TYR A 820 -21.29 29.97 8.20
CA TYR A 820 -22.30 30.18 7.17
C TYR A 820 -23.67 30.27 7.82
N ASN A 821 -24.66 30.82 7.11
CA ASN A 821 -26.05 30.78 7.56
C ASN A 821 -26.60 29.35 7.41
N PRO A 822 -26.99 28.64 8.50
CA PRO A 822 -27.49 27.27 8.42
C PRO A 822 -28.70 27.10 7.51
N ALA A 823 -29.52 28.15 7.32
CA ALA A 823 -30.67 28.12 6.41
C ALA A 823 -30.27 27.86 4.95
N VAL A 824 -29.05 28.23 4.54
CA VAL A 824 -28.55 27.95 3.19
C VAL A 824 -28.32 26.45 2.99
N LEU A 825 -27.77 25.75 4.00
CA LEU A 825 -27.62 24.29 3.93
C LEU A 825 -28.97 23.58 3.96
N VAL A 826 -29.96 24.09 4.71
CA VAL A 826 -31.32 23.54 4.67
C VAL A 826 -31.91 23.67 3.26
N GLN A 827 -31.70 24.81 2.58
CA GLN A 827 -32.16 24.97 1.20
C GLN A 827 -31.39 24.04 0.23
N ALA A 828 -30.06 23.95 0.35
CA ALA A 828 -29.26 23.02 -0.46
C ALA A 828 -29.72 21.57 -0.25
N TRP A 829 -30.03 21.19 1.00
CA TRP A 829 -30.60 19.89 1.32
C TRP A 829 -31.97 19.67 0.69
N LYS A 830 -32.86 20.68 0.68
CA LYS A 830 -34.17 20.58 0.00
C LYS A 830 -34.01 20.34 -1.50
N ASP A 831 -33.11 21.09 -2.13
CA ASP A 831 -32.82 20.96 -3.55
C ASP A 831 -32.22 19.58 -3.85
N PHE A 832 -31.34 19.06 -2.99
CA PHE A 832 -30.72 17.75 -3.13
C PHE A 832 -31.70 16.60 -2.85
N TYR A 833 -32.46 16.65 -1.77
CA TYR A 833 -33.43 15.62 -1.40
C TYR A 833 -34.62 15.56 -2.38
N GLY A 834 -35.09 16.72 -2.85
CA GLY A 834 -36.24 16.84 -3.75
C GLY A 834 -36.01 16.23 -5.14
N VAL A 835 -34.76 16.11 -5.60
CA VAL A 835 -34.48 15.53 -6.93
C VAL A 835 -34.79 14.04 -7.01
N ALA A 836 -34.76 13.31 -5.89
CA ALA A 836 -35.09 11.89 -5.89
C ALA A 836 -36.59 11.61 -6.13
N ALA A 837 -37.46 12.63 -6.06
CA ALA A 837 -38.83 12.52 -6.55
C ALA A 837 -38.93 12.64 -8.08
N GLN A 838 -37.97 13.32 -8.72
CA GLN A 838 -37.88 13.48 -10.18
C GLN A 838 -37.14 12.30 -10.82
N GLU A 839 -36.07 11.83 -10.18
CA GLU A 839 -35.26 10.69 -10.61
C GLU A 839 -35.08 9.68 -9.47
N PRO A 840 -36.02 8.73 -9.29
CA PRO A 840 -35.99 7.77 -8.19
C PRO A 840 -34.77 6.84 -8.19
N SER A 841 -34.10 6.64 -9.33
CA SER A 841 -32.90 5.79 -9.40
C SER A 841 -31.72 6.33 -8.60
N LEU A 842 -31.75 7.62 -8.20
CA LEU A 842 -30.74 8.21 -7.33
C LEU A 842 -30.66 7.53 -5.96
N TRP A 843 -31.76 6.94 -5.46
CA TRP A 843 -31.73 6.16 -4.21
C TRP A 843 -30.83 4.93 -4.25
N ASP A 844 -30.54 4.43 -5.45
CA ASP A 844 -29.63 3.31 -5.67
C ASP A 844 -28.24 3.78 -6.12
N HIS A 845 -28.02 5.09 -6.28
CA HIS A 845 -26.74 5.65 -6.70
C HIS A 845 -25.83 5.90 -5.49
N PRO A 846 -24.69 5.18 -5.36
CA PRO A 846 -23.85 5.24 -4.16
C PRO A 846 -23.35 6.64 -3.79
N ALA A 847 -22.96 7.46 -4.78
CA ALA A 847 -22.54 8.83 -4.51
C ALA A 847 -23.68 9.71 -4.00
N TYR A 848 -24.91 9.51 -4.49
CA TYR A 848 -26.05 10.29 -4.05
C TYR A 848 -26.42 9.92 -2.61
N THR A 849 -26.43 8.63 -2.27
CA THR A 849 -26.75 8.17 -0.92
C THR A 849 -25.70 8.57 0.12
N PHE A 850 -24.42 8.59 -0.27
CA PHE A 850 -23.34 9.11 0.57
C PHE A 850 -23.51 10.61 0.81
N ASP A 851 -23.60 11.42 -0.25
CA ASP A 851 -23.65 12.88 -0.14
C ASP A 851 -24.96 13.36 0.52
N LEU A 852 -26.09 12.68 0.27
CA LEU A 852 -27.35 12.96 0.97
C LEU A 852 -27.22 12.67 2.48
N THR A 853 -26.57 11.57 2.85
CA THR A 853 -26.32 11.22 4.25
C THR A 853 -25.46 12.31 4.91
N ASP A 854 -24.33 12.69 4.31
CA ASP A 854 -23.42 13.69 4.88
C ASP A 854 -24.05 15.09 4.98
N LEU A 855 -24.83 15.48 3.97
CA LEU A 855 -25.57 16.73 3.99
C LEU A 855 -26.68 16.73 5.06
N THR A 856 -27.41 15.62 5.21
CA THR A 856 -28.44 15.48 6.25
C THR A 856 -27.80 15.47 7.64
N ARG A 857 -26.67 14.78 7.82
CA ARG A 857 -25.84 14.79 9.03
C ARG A 857 -25.44 16.22 9.40
N GLN A 858 -24.92 17.01 8.45
CA GLN A 858 -24.52 18.39 8.72
C GLN A 858 -25.70 19.29 9.11
N VAL A 859 -26.87 19.13 8.46
CA VAL A 859 -28.08 19.87 8.82
C VAL A 859 -28.53 19.56 10.25
N MET A 860 -28.52 18.27 10.64
CA MET A 860 -28.85 17.86 12.01
C MET A 860 -27.81 18.32 13.03
N ALA A 861 -26.51 18.27 12.69
CA ALA A 861 -25.43 18.79 13.52
C ALA A 861 -25.62 20.29 13.81
N ASN A 862 -25.99 21.08 12.80
CA ASN A 862 -26.30 22.51 12.97
C ASN A 862 -27.52 22.71 13.90
N ALA A 863 -28.53 21.84 13.82
CA ALA A 863 -29.75 21.91 14.64
C ALA A 863 -29.50 21.61 16.14
N PHE A 864 -28.43 20.89 16.46
CA PHE A 864 -28.03 20.65 17.85
C PHE A 864 -27.67 21.95 18.58
N TYR A 865 -27.06 22.92 17.88
CA TYR A 865 -26.61 24.20 18.45
C TYR A 865 -27.73 25.03 19.12
N PRO A 866 -28.86 25.35 18.45
CA PRO A 866 -29.96 26.08 19.07
C PRO A 866 -30.66 25.29 20.18
N LEU A 867 -30.80 23.96 20.05
CA LEU A 867 -31.38 23.12 21.11
C LEU A 867 -30.52 23.16 22.38
N TYR A 868 -29.19 23.03 22.24
CA TYR A 868 -28.26 23.12 23.36
C TYR A 868 -28.33 24.50 24.01
N THR A 869 -28.37 25.56 23.21
CA THR A 869 -28.47 26.94 23.71
C THR A 869 -29.76 27.16 24.51
N ALA A 870 -30.88 26.65 24.02
CA ALA A 870 -32.16 26.71 24.72
C ALA A 870 -32.14 25.89 26.03
N PHE A 871 -31.53 24.69 26.02
CA PHE A 871 -31.36 23.87 27.21
C PHE A 871 -30.54 24.59 28.29
N VAL A 872 -29.38 25.16 27.93
CA VAL A 872 -28.52 25.88 28.87
C VAL A 872 -29.23 27.12 29.42
N ALA A 873 -29.96 27.86 28.58
CA ALA A 873 -30.73 29.03 29.03
C ALA A 873 -31.85 28.66 30.01
N ALA A 874 -32.54 27.54 29.77
CA ALA A 874 -33.65 27.06 30.60
C ALA A 874 -33.19 26.40 31.91
N SER A 875 -31.97 25.83 31.96
CA SER A 875 -31.41 25.19 33.15
C SER A 875 -30.67 26.15 34.10
N LYS A 876 -30.42 27.39 33.66
CA LYS A 876 -29.65 28.38 34.42
C LYS A 876 -30.47 29.06 35.52
N HIS A 877 -30.46 28.46 36.71
CA HIS A 877 -31.17 28.93 37.93
C HIS A 877 -30.91 30.41 38.28
N SER A 878 -29.71 30.93 37.98
CA SER A 878 -29.35 32.34 38.22
C SER A 878 -30.12 33.35 37.35
N ASN A 879 -30.81 32.93 36.29
CA ASN A 879 -31.59 33.80 35.41
C ASN A 879 -33.08 33.43 35.48
N SER A 880 -33.81 34.06 36.40
CA SER A 880 -35.23 33.78 36.63
C SER A 880 -36.15 34.06 35.43
N ALA A 881 -35.71 34.88 34.47
CA ALA A 881 -36.48 35.18 33.27
C ALA A 881 -36.52 34.01 32.26
N THR A 882 -35.49 33.16 32.25
CA THR A 882 -35.39 32.01 31.31
C THR A 882 -35.44 30.67 32.00
N TYR A 883 -35.18 30.61 33.31
CA TYR A 883 -35.15 29.37 34.08
C TYR A 883 -36.51 28.67 34.12
N ASN A 884 -36.57 27.45 33.59
CA ASN A 884 -37.75 26.60 33.60
C ASN A 884 -37.30 25.12 33.48
N THR A 885 -37.44 24.37 34.57
CA THR A 885 -37.01 22.96 34.65
C THR A 885 -37.77 22.05 33.70
N THR A 886 -39.06 22.30 33.47
CA THR A 886 -39.86 21.55 32.50
C THR A 886 -39.37 21.80 31.08
N THR A 887 -39.13 23.06 30.70
CA THR A 887 -38.55 23.41 29.40
C THR A 887 -37.15 22.85 29.23
N ALA A 888 -36.32 22.90 30.28
CA ALA A 888 -34.98 22.32 30.27
C ALA A 888 -35.04 20.79 30.09
N ALA A 889 -35.90 20.08 30.82
CA ALA A 889 -36.07 18.64 30.65
C ALA A 889 -36.58 18.26 29.24
N GLN A 890 -37.55 18.99 28.71
CA GLN A 890 -38.07 18.79 27.35
C GLN A 890 -37.01 19.02 26.29
N THR A 891 -36.28 20.14 26.36
CA THR A 891 -35.23 20.49 25.40
C THR A 891 -34.04 19.53 25.52
N GLY A 892 -33.71 19.08 26.73
CA GLY A 892 -32.72 18.04 26.97
C GLY A 892 -33.10 16.72 26.30
N GLN A 893 -34.36 16.29 26.42
CA GLN A 893 -34.84 15.09 25.74
C GLN A 893 -34.82 15.24 24.21
N GLN A 894 -35.08 16.45 23.69
CA GLN A 894 -34.96 16.74 22.26
C GLN A 894 -33.52 16.60 21.77
N LEU A 895 -32.51 17.01 22.55
CA LEU A 895 -31.10 16.79 22.21
C LEU A 895 -30.79 15.30 22.04
N LEU A 896 -31.17 14.48 23.01
CA LEU A 896 -30.95 13.03 22.94
C LEU A 896 -31.70 12.40 21.75
N THR A 897 -32.94 12.83 21.51
CA THR A 897 -33.75 12.33 20.39
C THR A 897 -33.13 12.69 19.04
N LEU A 898 -32.59 13.92 18.90
CA LEU A 898 -31.91 14.37 17.68
C LEU A 898 -30.67 13.50 17.41
N LEU A 899 -29.89 13.18 18.44
CA LEU A 899 -28.74 12.29 18.33
C LEU A 899 -29.15 10.85 17.99
N SER A 900 -30.23 10.33 18.56
CA SER A 900 -30.75 9.00 18.19
C SER A 900 -31.21 8.93 16.73
N ASP A 901 -31.87 9.98 16.24
CA ASP A 901 -32.25 10.07 14.82
C ASP A 901 -31.04 10.22 13.90
N LEU A 902 -30.00 10.95 14.33
CA LEU A 902 -28.74 11.09 13.60
C LEU A 902 -28.00 9.75 13.51
N ASP A 903 -27.90 9.01 14.62
CA ASP A 903 -27.31 7.66 14.67
C ASP A 903 -28.03 6.70 13.71
N ALA A 904 -29.36 6.71 13.73
CA ALA A 904 -30.18 5.88 12.85
C ALA A 904 -30.03 6.27 11.36
N LEU A 905 -29.89 7.55 11.04
CA LEU A 905 -29.61 8.03 9.69
C LEU A 905 -28.28 7.50 9.17
N LEU A 906 -27.23 7.63 9.98
CA LEU A 906 -25.88 7.19 9.63
C LEU A 906 -25.80 5.68 9.46
N ALA A 907 -26.50 4.92 10.32
CA ALA A 907 -26.62 3.47 10.21
C ALA A 907 -27.34 3.03 8.92
N ALA A 908 -28.32 3.82 8.47
CA ALA A 908 -29.10 3.55 7.27
C ALA A 908 -28.42 3.99 5.96
N SER A 909 -27.23 4.60 6.03
CA SER A 909 -26.54 5.22 4.89
C SER A 909 -26.20 4.26 3.75
N GLY A 910 -25.99 2.98 4.07
CA GLY A 910 -25.43 2.00 3.12
C GLY A 910 -23.92 2.12 2.91
N HIS A 911 -23.24 2.96 3.71
CA HIS A 911 -21.80 3.21 3.65
C HIS A 911 -21.15 3.02 5.03
N PRO A 912 -21.22 1.82 5.63
CA PRO A 912 -20.68 1.56 6.97
C PRO A 912 -19.18 1.87 7.10
N GLU A 913 -18.42 1.75 6.02
CA GLU A 913 -16.99 2.06 5.93
C GLU A 913 -16.65 3.52 6.27
N HIS A 914 -17.63 4.43 6.23
CA HIS A 914 -17.43 5.86 6.46
C HIS A 914 -18.30 6.44 7.57
N PHE A 915 -19.40 5.77 7.92
CA PHE A 915 -20.36 6.26 8.91
C PHE A 915 -20.58 5.28 10.08
N SER A 916 -19.73 4.28 10.29
CA SER A 916 -19.94 3.28 11.33
C SER A 916 -18.73 3.00 12.20
N LEU A 917 -18.92 3.12 13.52
CA LEU A 917 -17.97 2.63 14.53
C LEU A 917 -17.72 1.13 14.38
N ALA A 918 -18.78 0.41 14.01
CA ALA A 918 -18.77 -1.03 13.91
C ALA A 918 -17.76 -1.53 12.88
N TYR A 919 -17.68 -0.82 11.75
CA TYR A 919 -16.73 -1.11 10.70
C TYR A 919 -15.29 -0.85 11.17
N TRP A 920 -15.03 0.31 11.77
CA TRP A 920 -13.71 0.67 12.32
C TRP A 920 -13.18 -0.36 13.34
N ILE A 921 -14.02 -0.81 14.27
CA ILE A 921 -13.65 -1.84 15.24
C ILE A 921 -13.44 -3.20 14.56
N ALA A 922 -14.31 -3.58 13.62
CA ALA A 922 -14.17 -4.84 12.90
C ALA A 922 -12.83 -4.92 12.13
N GLU A 923 -12.44 -3.84 11.45
CA GLU A 923 -11.15 -3.74 10.77
C GLU A 923 -9.99 -3.85 11.77
N ALA A 924 -10.04 -3.12 12.88
CA ALA A 924 -9.01 -3.21 13.92
C ALA A 924 -8.86 -4.64 14.48
N ARG A 925 -9.96 -5.33 14.78
CA ARG A 925 -9.96 -6.70 15.28
C ARG A 925 -9.48 -7.70 14.22
N ALA A 926 -9.77 -7.48 12.94
CA ALA A 926 -9.37 -8.37 11.85
C ALA A 926 -7.85 -8.55 11.78
N TRP A 927 -7.07 -7.53 12.15
CA TRP A 927 -5.62 -7.58 12.22
C TRP A 927 -5.05 -8.64 13.17
N ALA A 928 -5.82 -9.10 14.16
CA ALA A 928 -5.42 -10.19 15.04
C ALA A 928 -5.36 -11.55 14.32
N SER A 929 -6.23 -11.73 13.32
CA SER A 929 -6.37 -12.97 12.56
C SER A 929 -5.37 -13.11 11.40
N THR A 930 -4.73 -12.01 11.00
CA THR A 930 -3.75 -11.93 9.89
C THR A 930 -2.40 -12.59 10.22
N SER A 931 -2.29 -13.33 11.34
CA SER A 931 -1.10 -14.08 11.80
C SER A 931 -0.84 -15.37 11.00
N ASN A 932 -0.92 -15.30 9.68
CA ASN A 932 -0.61 -16.41 8.76
C ASN A 932 0.80 -16.33 8.16
N THR A 933 1.75 -15.66 8.82
CA THR A 933 3.17 -15.70 8.44
C THR A 933 3.89 -16.82 9.18
N THR A 934 4.53 -17.68 8.38
CA THR A 934 5.33 -18.83 8.78
C THR A 934 6.66 -18.43 9.44
N SER A 935 6.62 -17.75 10.58
CA SER A 935 7.80 -17.53 11.43
C SER A 935 7.68 -18.32 12.73
N ALA A 936 7.63 -19.66 12.62
CA ALA A 936 7.89 -20.58 13.74
C ALA A 936 9.34 -20.49 14.30
N ALA A 937 10.10 -19.45 13.94
CA ALA A 937 11.48 -19.22 14.35
C ALA A 937 11.66 -17.98 15.26
N ALA A 938 10.59 -17.28 15.65
CA ALA A 938 10.65 -16.19 16.64
C ALA A 938 9.83 -16.49 17.92
N ALA A 939 9.56 -17.76 18.22
CA ALA A 939 8.98 -18.19 19.49
C ALA A 939 10.05 -18.26 20.60
N THR A 940 10.81 -17.18 20.76
CA THR A 940 11.55 -16.92 21.99
C THR A 940 11.00 -15.62 22.55
N ASN A 941 9.99 -15.77 23.42
CA ASN A 941 9.47 -14.83 24.42
C ASN A 941 9.18 -13.39 23.96
N THR A 942 7.88 -13.03 23.87
CA THR A 942 7.36 -11.79 24.54
C THR A 942 5.85 -11.54 24.44
N SER A 943 5.02 -12.25 23.65
CA SER A 943 3.55 -12.09 23.76
C SER A 943 2.86 -13.42 24.07
N SER A 944 2.55 -13.65 25.34
CA SER A 944 1.69 -14.74 25.84
C SER A 944 0.20 -14.57 25.50
N MET A 945 -0.13 -13.64 24.60
CA MET A 945 -1.49 -13.24 24.27
C MET A 945 -2.10 -14.19 23.24
N THR A 946 -3.33 -14.61 23.50
CA THR A 946 -4.18 -15.32 22.54
C THR A 946 -4.64 -14.38 21.42
N THR A 947 -5.09 -14.92 20.28
CA THR A 947 -5.67 -14.12 19.18
C THR A 947 -6.82 -13.22 19.66
N GLY A 948 -7.65 -13.69 20.60
CA GLY A 948 -8.71 -12.88 21.19
C GLY A 948 -8.15 -11.67 21.95
N GLN A 949 -7.16 -11.87 22.81
CA GLN A 949 -6.52 -10.78 23.56
C GLN A 949 -5.85 -9.75 22.65
N ILE A 950 -5.29 -10.18 21.52
CA ILE A 950 -4.72 -9.26 20.51
C ILE A 950 -5.84 -8.45 19.84
N ALA A 951 -6.97 -9.08 19.50
CA ALA A 951 -8.12 -8.38 18.94
C ALA A 951 -8.68 -7.34 19.90
N ASP A 952 -8.81 -7.70 21.18
CA ASP A 952 -9.30 -6.80 22.23
C ASP A 952 -8.34 -5.61 22.45
N PHE A 953 -7.03 -5.84 22.34
CA PHE A 953 -6.02 -4.77 22.37
C PHE A 953 -6.15 -3.79 21.19
N TYR A 954 -6.35 -4.30 19.97
CA TYR A 954 -6.55 -3.44 18.80
C TYR A 954 -7.86 -2.67 18.86
N GLU A 955 -8.92 -3.29 19.36
CA GLU A 955 -10.19 -2.61 19.62
C GLU A 955 -10.04 -1.50 20.66
N TYR A 956 -9.37 -1.77 21.78
CA TYR A 956 -9.09 -0.74 22.79
C TYR A 956 -8.35 0.46 22.17
N ASN A 957 -7.35 0.21 21.33
CA ASN A 957 -6.64 1.28 20.60
C ASN A 957 -7.56 2.06 19.66
N ALA A 958 -8.39 1.35 18.87
CA ALA A 958 -9.34 1.93 17.94
C ALA A 958 -10.37 2.82 18.63
N ARG A 959 -10.89 2.38 19.78
CA ARG A 959 -11.83 3.11 20.65
C ARG A 959 -11.16 4.30 21.33
N ASN A 960 -9.99 4.10 21.91
CA ASN A 960 -9.29 5.14 22.66
C ASN A 960 -8.91 6.31 21.74
N GLN A 961 -8.37 6.04 20.56
CA GLN A 961 -7.91 7.08 19.62
C GLN A 961 -9.01 8.08 19.26
N ILE A 962 -10.22 7.61 18.97
CA ILE A 962 -11.34 8.46 18.54
C ILE A 962 -12.10 9.09 19.72
N THR A 963 -11.69 8.82 20.97
CA THR A 963 -12.33 9.32 22.21
C THR A 963 -11.32 9.99 23.14
N LEU A 964 -10.80 9.31 24.17
CA LEU A 964 -9.92 9.93 25.18
C LEU A 964 -8.50 10.22 24.66
N TRP A 965 -8.08 9.53 23.60
CA TRP A 965 -6.78 9.61 22.93
C TRP A 965 -5.57 9.20 23.78
N GLY A 966 -5.61 9.40 25.10
CA GLY A 966 -4.64 8.89 26.06
C GLY A 966 -5.32 8.07 27.17
N PRO A 967 -4.55 7.57 28.15
CA PRO A 967 -5.07 6.70 29.21
C PRO A 967 -6.11 7.38 30.10
N THR A 968 -6.07 8.70 30.28
CA THR A 968 -6.98 9.43 31.18
C THR A 968 -7.61 10.67 30.54
N GLY A 969 -7.65 10.74 29.21
CA GLY A 969 -8.31 11.85 28.49
C GLY A 969 -7.39 13.03 28.18
N GLU A 970 -6.08 12.79 28.03
CA GLU A 970 -5.07 13.82 27.78
C GLU A 970 -5.38 14.70 26.57
N ILE A 971 -5.96 14.12 25.51
CA ILE A 971 -6.41 14.85 24.30
C ILE A 971 -7.82 14.43 23.90
N SER A 972 -8.70 14.43 24.90
CA SER A 972 -10.10 14.01 24.74
C SER A 972 -10.81 14.69 23.58
N ASP A 973 -11.53 13.87 22.82
CA ASP A 973 -12.33 14.21 21.65
C ASP A 973 -11.52 14.86 20.52
N TYR A 974 -10.19 14.76 20.46
CA TYR A 974 -9.39 15.34 19.36
C TYR A 974 -9.78 14.76 18.00
N ALA A 975 -9.82 13.43 17.93
CA ALA A 975 -10.12 12.65 16.73
C ALA A 975 -11.55 12.08 16.75
N SER A 976 -12.49 12.83 17.34
CA SER A 976 -13.90 12.46 17.39
C SER A 976 -14.47 12.24 15.99
N LYS A 977 -15.49 11.38 15.91
CA LYS A 977 -16.18 11.02 14.65
C LYS A 977 -17.68 11.17 14.81
N GLN A 978 -18.39 11.34 13.71
CA GLN A 978 -19.86 11.30 13.68
C GLN A 978 -20.34 10.01 13.05
N TRP A 979 -20.09 8.90 13.75
CA TRP A 979 -20.42 7.56 13.29
C TRP A 979 -21.62 6.98 14.04
N ALA A 980 -22.43 6.20 13.31
CA ALA A 980 -23.41 5.31 13.90
C ALA A 980 -22.74 4.33 14.87
N GLY A 981 -23.40 4.03 15.97
CA GLY A 981 -22.85 3.23 17.06
C GLY A 981 -22.01 4.08 18.01
N LEU A 982 -21.15 4.99 17.52
CA LEU A 982 -20.42 5.92 18.39
C LEU A 982 -21.36 6.97 19.00
N ILE A 983 -22.31 7.48 18.21
CA ILE A 983 -23.32 8.41 18.72
C ILE A 983 -24.19 7.74 19.78
N SER A 984 -24.74 6.57 19.49
CA SER A 984 -25.62 5.86 20.43
C SER A 984 -24.91 5.31 21.67
N SER A 985 -23.69 4.77 21.54
CA SER A 985 -22.99 4.12 22.66
C SER A 985 -22.04 5.03 23.45
N TYR A 986 -21.59 6.16 22.89
CA TYR A 986 -20.63 7.06 23.55
C TYR A 986 -21.21 8.46 23.78
N TYR A 987 -21.67 9.16 22.73
CA TYR A 987 -22.12 10.56 22.89
C TYR A 987 -23.47 10.66 23.63
N ILE A 988 -24.48 9.86 23.29
CA ILE A 988 -25.78 9.90 23.96
C ILE A 988 -25.66 9.65 25.48
N PRO A 989 -24.91 8.64 25.96
CA PRO A 989 -24.67 8.47 27.39
C PRO A 989 -23.98 9.66 28.06
N ARG A 990 -22.97 10.28 27.43
CA ARG A 990 -22.32 11.50 27.96
C ARG A 990 -23.32 12.65 28.11
N TRP A 991 -24.13 12.89 27.08
CA TRP A 991 -25.16 13.91 27.12
C TRP A 991 -26.26 13.58 28.14
N SER A 992 -26.64 12.30 28.29
CA SER A 992 -27.61 11.86 29.30
C SER A 992 -27.12 12.14 30.72
N LEU A 993 -25.86 11.80 31.02
CA LEU A 993 -25.21 12.13 32.30
C LEU A 993 -25.22 13.65 32.53
N PHE A 994 -24.84 14.43 31.52
CA PHE A 994 -24.87 15.90 31.60
C PHE A 994 -26.28 16.44 31.92
N LEU A 995 -27.32 15.95 31.24
CA LEU A 995 -28.70 16.36 31.51
C LEU A 995 -29.12 15.99 32.94
N GLN A 996 -28.82 14.77 33.39
CA GLN A 996 -29.12 14.31 34.75
C GLN A 996 -28.45 15.19 35.81
N TYR A 997 -27.14 15.45 35.68
CA TYR A 997 -26.37 16.25 36.63
C TYR A 997 -26.73 17.74 36.60
N THR A 998 -27.17 18.25 35.45
CA THR A 998 -27.62 19.64 35.30
C THR A 998 -29.02 19.86 35.90
N LEU A 999 -29.93 18.89 35.75
CA LEU A 999 -31.31 18.99 36.23
C LEU A 999 -31.47 18.63 37.71
N ASN A 1000 -30.60 17.79 38.28
CA ASN A 1000 -30.70 17.33 39.68
C ASN A 1000 -30.11 18.29 40.75
N GLY A 1001 -29.72 19.52 40.38
CA GLY A 1001 -29.63 20.64 41.33
C GLY A 1001 -28.41 20.72 42.27
N THR A 1002 -27.36 19.91 42.14
CA THR A 1002 -26.07 20.13 42.84
C THR A 1002 -25.10 21.01 42.05
N THR A 1003 -25.63 21.90 41.21
CA THR A 1003 -24.87 22.84 40.39
C THR A 1003 -24.47 24.07 41.21
N ALA A 1004 -23.19 24.45 41.13
CA ALA A 1004 -22.74 25.72 41.69
C ALA A 1004 -23.47 26.90 41.02
N ALA A 1005 -23.37 28.11 41.59
CA ALA A 1005 -24.06 29.31 41.06
C ALA A 1005 -23.73 29.66 39.58
N ASN A 1006 -22.68 29.06 39.02
CA ASN A 1006 -22.27 29.16 37.62
C ASN A 1006 -22.85 28.05 36.71
N GLY A 1007 -23.63 27.11 37.24
CA GLY A 1007 -24.20 25.99 36.49
C GLY A 1007 -23.27 24.78 36.29
N ALA A 1008 -22.07 24.79 36.88
CA ALA A 1008 -21.14 23.65 36.82
C ALA A 1008 -21.39 22.68 37.98
N ASN A 1009 -21.46 21.38 37.67
CA ASN A 1009 -21.50 20.32 38.68
C ASN A 1009 -20.11 19.66 38.77
N PRO A 1010 -19.36 19.83 39.87
CA PRO A 1010 -18.00 19.29 39.98
C PRO A 1010 -17.96 17.75 39.96
N ALA A 1011 -19.09 17.08 40.19
CA ALA A 1011 -19.20 15.63 40.11
C ALA A 1011 -19.47 15.12 38.67
N LEU A 1012 -19.75 15.99 37.70
CA LEU A 1012 -19.98 15.59 36.31
C LEU A 1012 -18.68 15.11 35.64
N SER A 1013 -17.59 15.89 35.73
CA SER A 1013 -16.34 15.53 35.03
C SER A 1013 -15.77 14.18 35.48
N PRO A 1014 -15.72 13.83 36.79
CA PRO A 1014 -15.32 12.49 37.22
C PRO A 1014 -16.28 11.39 36.75
N ALA A 1015 -17.60 11.67 36.69
CA ALA A 1015 -18.59 10.70 36.22
C ALA A 1015 -18.48 10.45 34.71
N LEU A 1016 -18.21 11.49 33.91
CA LEU A 1016 -17.91 11.38 32.49
C LEU A 1016 -16.65 10.53 32.28
N LEU A 1017 -15.54 10.87 32.95
CA LEU A 1017 -14.29 10.13 32.79
C LEU A 1017 -14.45 8.65 33.16
N ALA A 1018 -15.12 8.34 34.28
CA ALA A 1018 -15.37 6.96 34.68
C ALA A 1018 -16.22 6.18 33.65
N PHE A 1019 -17.21 6.83 33.02
CA PHE A 1019 -17.96 6.24 31.92
C PHE A 1019 -17.08 6.02 30.69
N GLU A 1020 -16.29 7.02 30.31
CA GLU A 1020 -15.44 7.02 29.11
C GLU A 1020 -14.33 5.96 29.21
N GLU A 1021 -13.66 5.84 30.37
CA GLU A 1021 -12.69 4.78 30.66
C GLU A 1021 -13.35 3.39 30.57
N GLY A 1022 -14.56 3.25 31.12
CA GLY A 1022 -15.32 2.00 31.03
C GLY A 1022 -15.67 1.63 29.58
N TRP A 1023 -16.10 2.61 28.77
CA TRP A 1023 -16.47 2.41 27.37
C TRP A 1023 -15.32 1.89 26.51
N GLN A 1024 -14.09 2.35 26.77
CA GLN A 1024 -12.92 1.90 26.02
C GLN A 1024 -12.55 0.44 26.26
N THR A 1025 -12.86 -0.08 27.44
CA THR A 1025 -12.55 -1.47 27.82
C THR A 1025 -13.62 -2.47 27.39
N GLN A 1026 -14.69 -2.02 26.73
CA GLN A 1026 -15.71 -2.90 26.18
C GLN A 1026 -15.15 -3.77 25.06
N ILE A 1027 -15.70 -4.99 24.94
CA ILE A 1027 -15.34 -5.96 23.91
C ILE A 1027 -16.49 -6.07 22.92
N TRP A 1028 -16.15 -5.97 21.64
CA TRP A 1028 -17.06 -6.07 20.51
C TRP A 1028 -18.01 -7.28 20.56
N GLY A 1029 -19.31 -7.00 20.38
CA GLY A 1029 -20.37 -8.01 20.28
C GLY A 1029 -21.03 -8.35 21.61
N GLU A 1030 -20.63 -7.70 22.70
CA GLU A 1030 -21.23 -7.86 24.03
C GLU A 1030 -22.20 -6.71 24.40
N ALA A 1031 -22.20 -5.58 23.66
CA ALA A 1031 -23.03 -4.40 23.94
C ALA A 1031 -23.96 -3.98 22.77
N GLU A 1032 -24.92 -3.09 23.07
CA GLU A 1032 -25.91 -2.55 22.12
C GLU A 1032 -25.27 -1.58 21.12
N GLY A 1033 -25.60 -1.70 19.82
CA GLY A 1033 -25.04 -0.85 18.75
C GLY A 1033 -23.78 -1.39 18.06
N GLU A 1034 -23.29 -2.56 18.48
CA GLU A 1034 -22.04 -3.19 18.00
C GLU A 1034 -22.28 -4.24 16.91
N SER A 1035 -23.29 -4.07 16.07
CA SER A 1035 -23.49 -4.88 14.88
C SER A 1035 -23.84 -3.97 13.71
N TYR A 1036 -23.07 -4.03 12.62
CA TYR A 1036 -23.51 -3.44 11.36
C TYR A 1036 -24.23 -4.51 10.55
N VAL A 1037 -25.50 -4.25 10.23
CA VAL A 1037 -26.23 -4.98 9.20
C VAL A 1037 -26.21 -4.08 7.98
N MET A 1038 -25.77 -4.60 6.83
CA MET A 1038 -25.86 -3.86 5.57
C MET A 1038 -27.30 -3.42 5.37
N ALA A 1039 -27.51 -2.11 5.27
CA ALA A 1039 -28.83 -1.53 5.13
C ALA A 1039 -29.57 -2.17 3.95
N SER A 1040 -30.82 -2.54 4.18
CA SER A 1040 -31.69 -3.09 3.14
C SER A 1040 -31.99 -2.03 2.08
N GLY A 1041 -32.24 -2.44 0.83
CA GLY A 1041 -32.63 -1.51 -0.24
C GLY A 1041 -33.80 -0.62 0.20
N GLY A 1042 -33.66 0.71 0.03
CA GLY A 1042 -34.65 1.70 0.43
C GLY A 1042 -34.70 2.03 1.94
N GLU A 1043 -33.77 1.55 2.75
CA GLU A 1043 -33.71 1.88 4.18
C GLU A 1043 -33.35 3.36 4.44
N LEU A 1044 -32.33 3.89 3.76
CA LEU A 1044 -31.98 5.31 3.83
C LEU A 1044 -33.19 6.20 3.53
N GLN A 1045 -33.91 5.90 2.46
CA GLN A 1045 -35.11 6.63 2.05
C GLN A 1045 -36.17 6.66 3.17
N ARG A 1046 -36.44 5.51 3.79
CA ARG A 1046 -37.40 5.41 4.90
C ARG A 1046 -36.95 6.20 6.12
N VAL A 1047 -35.67 6.11 6.48
CA VAL A 1047 -35.12 6.80 7.65
C VAL A 1047 -35.07 8.30 7.44
N VAL A 1048 -34.58 8.79 6.30
CA VAL A 1048 -34.60 10.22 5.97
C VAL A 1048 -36.03 10.76 6.02
N ALA A 1049 -37.00 10.08 5.41
CA ALA A 1049 -38.41 10.50 5.46
C ALA A 1049 -38.96 10.57 6.89
N ARG A 1050 -38.59 9.63 7.77
CA ARG A 1050 -38.95 9.65 9.19
C ARG A 1050 -38.33 10.85 9.90
N VAL A 1051 -37.03 11.07 9.72
CA VAL A 1051 -36.26 12.16 10.36
C VAL A 1051 -36.81 13.52 9.95
N VAL A 1052 -37.05 13.72 8.66
CA VAL A 1052 -37.65 14.97 8.13
C VAL A 1052 -39.01 15.24 8.75
N LYS A 1053 -39.84 14.21 8.89
CA LYS A 1053 -41.16 14.31 9.53
C LYS A 1053 -41.07 14.61 11.02
N ALA A 1054 -40.05 14.06 11.71
CA ALA A 1054 -39.84 14.28 13.14
C ALA A 1054 -39.33 15.70 13.44
N TRP A 1055 -38.61 16.32 12.50
CA TRP A 1055 -37.94 17.61 12.70
C TRP A 1055 -38.35 18.68 11.67
N PRO A 1056 -39.64 19.07 11.59
CA PRO A 1056 -40.11 20.05 10.61
C PRO A 1056 -39.46 21.42 10.78
N GLY A 1057 -39.10 21.83 12.00
CA GLY A 1057 -38.38 23.09 12.23
C GLY A 1057 -36.92 23.09 11.77
N VAL A 1058 -36.33 21.92 11.51
CA VAL A 1058 -34.94 21.78 11.04
C VAL A 1058 -34.90 21.73 9.52
N PHE A 1059 -35.78 20.92 8.91
CA PHE A 1059 -35.80 20.69 7.48
C PHE A 1059 -36.73 21.63 6.71
N GLY A 1060 -37.64 22.34 7.40
CA GLY A 1060 -38.51 23.38 6.87
C GLY A 1060 -39.73 22.86 6.13
#